data_AF-D3SPM3-F1
#
_entry.id   AF-D3SPM3-F1
#
_cell.length_a   1.000
_cell.length_b   1.000
_cell.length_c   1.000
_cell.angle_alpha   90.00
_cell.angle_beta   90.00
_cell.angle_gamma   90.00
#
_symmetry.space_group_name_H-M   'P 1'
#
loop_
_entity.id
_entity.type
_entity.pdbx_description
1 polymer ?
#
loop_
_entity_poly.entity_id
_entity_poly.type
_entity_poly.pdbx_seq_one_letter_code
_entity_poly.pdbx_strand_id
1 'polypeptide(L)'
;MLVLFLFLFCLGSWGKVILESNYPLEGNNLQKVLTERNYEEIVQIISSMEVVKNVRTEKKGEDVIIYVERYPVIKKIIISGNRGVSRQEILGVLGLAEGAPITEDFPLKEIEERVKELYADKGFLEAKVAVTLSVDQRGYAELYVGIDEGDLFFLKGGVYEGSRLDSKFLDRKLGIVEGRVFSKSQIEEKLPLLQDTYLSLGFWESFVYYEGVKGEVYPRPFWRVLMPLEPGSSKNPLHLAGALVEGLSTLFTHPIATFKALTGKGHVAYPIFRVVEGRRYHVTFEGNSFFDGSLLLKATQLPQKGVDPFSLEEAVEGIGELYKTKGFLDASVSYQVKDGNIIFRIHEGQRYFMVIGNKEEPYDEEKLEEIKEEILEDLKKDGYLLAEVDVHKRVDTTAKKVYVEFKVNKGKKQILKDIVCEGEDKDIREIFRAVQEKLPTFYDTKIIENLNLQLDKYFKEKGYMEGDFSAEVRLEEDKDAVFYTYLYKVTKGERYRLGEDVYYGYKKISQRELSYMTVRDEYYYRKLDDMTLYNFYTSDIFSGVRIQTFVDRKNKKVHRLIQLQEDKRGYYDLAVGYNTQDRITLGFQLGLKDLMGLGVELKGMYARSSKREAYRLSVGDKFFFTRNLWINGDIFKEWSQHRSYSLTSKGVAVAFGYRITPYTSIGPAFSVTDNSVLGSIISLRKYSFFLLREYRDDIFSPQRLHYDSLTFTVAEGERRYTKLELNTYYLIPLPRRSTLVLKVAGGSVSKGAPIFDRFFLGGLKDMRGYSYEEIGQPSGGRYYLFGRTELEISVRGPFVVIPFYEMGGVSDRISRIDIKHSFGVSAGFQTPVGPVRFDIAFPGEKNFLRRVKFYVSVGYLY
;
A
#
# COMPACT_ATOMS: atom_id res chain seq x y z
N MET A 1 42.76 -68.01 16.83
CA MET A 1 43.10 -66.77 16.11
C MET A 1 42.51 -66.90 14.70
N LEU A 2 41.19 -67.03 14.53
CA LEU A 2 40.09 -66.17 15.00
C LEU A 2 40.19 -64.74 14.44
N VAL A 3 39.23 -64.41 13.57
CA VAL A 3 38.57 -63.09 13.46
C VAL A 3 39.49 -61.94 13.09
N LEU A 4 39.88 -61.80 11.81
CA LEU A 4 40.26 -60.48 11.29
C LEU A 4 40.31 -60.36 9.75
N PHE A 5 39.42 -60.99 8.98
CA PHE A 5 39.40 -60.75 7.51
C PHE A 5 38.02 -60.87 6.86
N LEU A 6 36.95 -60.59 7.61
CA LEU A 6 35.56 -60.62 7.15
C LEU A 6 34.81 -59.29 7.33
N PHE A 7 35.52 -58.20 7.61
CA PHE A 7 34.93 -56.88 7.85
C PHE A 7 35.63 -55.83 6.99
N LEU A 8 35.37 -55.79 5.68
CA LEU A 8 35.61 -54.61 4.83
C LEU A 8 35.19 -54.90 3.39
N PHE A 9 33.91 -55.20 3.14
CA PHE A 9 33.26 -54.95 1.85
C PHE A 9 31.73 -55.14 1.96
N CYS A 10 31.12 -54.59 3.02
CA CYS A 10 29.73 -54.13 2.91
C CYS A 10 29.79 -52.73 2.31
N LEU A 11 29.99 -52.64 0.99
CA LEU A 11 29.41 -51.54 0.24
C LEU A 11 27.91 -51.75 0.33
N GLY A 12 27.31 -51.25 1.41
CA GLY A 12 25.86 -51.08 1.47
C GLY A 12 25.48 -50.32 0.20
N SER A 13 24.66 -50.95 -0.63
CA SER A 13 23.74 -50.24 -1.49
C SER A 13 22.99 -49.28 -0.55
N TRP A 14 23.22 -47.97 -0.69
CA TRP A 14 22.37 -46.99 0.01
C TRP A 14 21.15 -46.86 -0.89
N GLY A 15 19.97 -47.12 -0.33
CA GLY A 15 18.71 -46.96 -1.04
C GLY A 15 18.59 -45.54 -1.58
N LYS A 16 18.10 -45.43 -2.82
CA LYS A 16 17.88 -44.14 -3.48
C LYS A 16 16.42 -43.73 -3.30
N VAL A 17 16.22 -42.48 -2.95
CA VAL A 17 14.90 -41.84 -2.99
C VAL A 17 14.71 -41.24 -4.38
N ILE A 18 13.76 -41.75 -5.14
CA ILE A 18 13.49 -41.36 -6.54
C ILE A 18 12.16 -40.61 -6.60
N LEU A 19 12.16 -39.44 -7.25
CA LEU A 19 10.97 -38.63 -7.47
C LEU A 19 10.47 -38.83 -8.91
N GLU A 20 9.26 -39.35 -9.08
CA GLU A 20 8.58 -39.47 -10.36
C GLU A 20 7.33 -38.56 -10.39
N SER A 21 7.03 -37.97 -11.55
CA SER A 21 5.81 -37.17 -11.70
C SER A 21 5.16 -37.37 -13.07
N ASN A 22 3.84 -37.34 -13.09
CA ASN A 22 3.04 -37.43 -14.33
C ASN A 22 3.36 -36.29 -15.31
N TYR A 23 3.78 -35.13 -14.80
CA TYR A 23 4.26 -34.00 -15.60
C TYR A 23 5.61 -33.50 -15.08
N PRO A 24 6.45 -32.86 -15.91
CA PRO A 24 7.67 -32.24 -15.43
C PRO A 24 7.36 -31.25 -14.30
N LEU A 25 8.09 -31.36 -13.20
CA LEU A 25 8.08 -30.37 -12.13
C LEU A 25 8.86 -29.14 -12.60
N GLU A 26 8.32 -27.95 -12.34
CA GLU A 26 9.03 -26.70 -12.63
C GLU A 26 10.36 -26.64 -11.85
N GLY A 27 11.26 -25.73 -12.21
CA GLY A 27 12.62 -25.73 -11.67
C GLY A 27 12.61 -25.82 -10.15
N ASN A 28 13.27 -26.88 -9.68
CA ASN A 28 13.27 -27.27 -8.29
C ASN A 28 14.58 -27.97 -7.93
N ASN A 29 14.85 -28.07 -6.63
CA ASN A 29 15.96 -28.84 -6.09
C ASN A 29 15.51 -30.08 -5.29
N LEU A 30 14.27 -30.55 -5.46
CA LEU A 30 13.67 -31.64 -4.67
C LEU A 30 14.54 -32.89 -4.68
N GLN A 31 14.93 -33.37 -5.87
CA GLN A 31 15.76 -34.57 -6.00
C GLN A 31 17.14 -34.44 -5.33
N LYS A 32 17.66 -33.21 -5.16
CA LYS A 32 18.96 -32.96 -4.50
C LYS A 32 18.86 -32.91 -2.98
N VAL A 33 17.71 -32.50 -2.44
CA VAL A 33 17.48 -32.39 -0.99
C VAL A 33 16.89 -33.66 -0.38
N LEU A 34 16.34 -34.54 -1.22
CA LEU A 34 15.79 -35.83 -0.80
C LEU A 34 16.89 -36.78 -0.32
N THR A 35 16.69 -37.33 0.87
CA THR A 35 17.52 -38.35 1.50
C THR A 35 16.61 -39.37 2.19
N GLU A 36 17.11 -40.57 2.47
CA GLU A 36 16.36 -41.58 3.25
C GLU A 36 15.93 -41.08 4.64
N ARG A 37 16.60 -40.07 5.19
CA ARG A 37 16.34 -39.55 6.54
C ARG A 37 15.29 -38.45 6.58
N ASN A 38 14.98 -37.80 5.46
CA ASN A 38 14.09 -36.63 5.40
C ASN A 38 12.96 -36.76 4.36
N TYR A 39 12.82 -37.90 3.68
CA TYR A 39 11.87 -38.02 2.57
C TYR A 39 10.42 -37.82 3.02
N GLU A 40 10.06 -38.19 4.26
CA GLU A 40 8.71 -38.04 4.81
C GLU A 40 8.35 -36.56 4.98
N GLU A 41 9.27 -35.76 5.50
CA GLU A 41 9.12 -34.31 5.65
C GLU A 41 9.07 -33.63 4.28
N ILE A 42 9.93 -34.02 3.34
CA ILE A 42 9.89 -33.46 1.98
C ILE A 42 8.60 -33.85 1.25
N VAL A 43 8.04 -35.04 1.48
CA VAL A 43 6.72 -35.43 0.95
C VAL A 43 5.62 -34.53 1.49
N GLN A 44 5.66 -34.14 2.77
CA GLN A 44 4.73 -33.14 3.31
C GLN A 44 4.90 -31.78 2.62
N ILE A 45 6.15 -31.35 2.37
CA ILE A 45 6.43 -30.13 1.62
C ILE A 45 5.84 -30.20 0.21
N ILE A 46 6.06 -31.29 -0.52
CA ILE A 46 5.51 -31.48 -1.87
C ILE A 46 3.98 -31.48 -1.85
N SER A 47 3.38 -32.18 -0.89
CA SER A 47 1.92 -32.30 -0.76
C SER A 47 1.24 -30.97 -0.43
N SER A 48 1.96 -30.02 0.19
CA SER A 48 1.46 -28.68 0.47
C SER A 48 1.43 -27.73 -0.74
N MET A 49 2.08 -28.12 -1.84
CA MET A 49 2.16 -27.27 -3.04
C MET A 49 0.83 -27.26 -3.78
N GLU A 50 0.29 -26.09 -4.08
CA GLU A 50 -1.01 -25.91 -4.76
C GLU A 50 -1.10 -26.61 -6.13
N VAL A 51 0.04 -26.80 -6.80
CA VAL A 51 0.10 -27.49 -8.10
C VAL A 51 0.01 -29.01 -8.00
N VAL A 52 0.16 -29.58 -6.81
CA VAL A 52 0.17 -31.01 -6.57
C VAL A 52 -1.24 -31.49 -6.23
N LYS A 53 -1.75 -32.43 -7.03
CA LYS A 53 -3.04 -33.10 -6.83
C LYS A 53 -2.94 -34.19 -5.78
N ASN A 54 -1.89 -35.01 -5.85
CA ASN A 54 -1.69 -36.12 -4.94
C ASN A 54 -0.21 -36.54 -4.87
N VAL A 55 0.23 -37.10 -3.74
CA VAL A 55 1.55 -37.69 -3.57
C VAL A 55 1.40 -39.08 -2.97
N ARG A 56 2.03 -40.07 -3.59
CA ARG A 56 2.06 -41.45 -3.08
C ARG A 56 3.51 -41.93 -2.98
N THR A 57 3.79 -42.75 -1.98
CA THR A 57 5.12 -43.31 -1.74
C THR A 57 5.06 -44.84 -1.84
N GLU A 58 6.00 -45.43 -2.56
CA GLU A 58 6.15 -46.89 -2.69
C GLU A 58 7.57 -47.30 -2.32
N LYS A 59 7.73 -48.31 -1.47
CA LYS A 59 9.04 -48.89 -1.14
C LYS A 59 9.29 -50.09 -2.07
N LYS A 60 10.33 -50.03 -2.90
CA LYS A 60 10.76 -51.14 -3.76
C LYS A 60 12.16 -51.60 -3.35
N GLY A 61 12.21 -52.64 -2.50
CA GLY A 61 13.49 -53.08 -1.92
C GLY A 61 14.03 -52.02 -0.94
N GLU A 62 15.27 -51.56 -1.17
CA GLU A 62 15.90 -50.47 -0.41
C GLU A 62 15.52 -49.07 -0.95
N ASP A 63 14.97 -48.97 -2.16
CA ASP A 63 14.61 -47.70 -2.79
C ASP A 63 13.22 -47.21 -2.35
N VAL A 64 13.07 -45.89 -2.24
CA VAL A 64 11.79 -45.22 -1.98
C VAL A 64 11.40 -44.41 -3.22
N ILE A 65 10.29 -44.75 -3.86
CA ILE A 65 9.77 -44.01 -5.02
C ILE A 65 8.63 -43.11 -4.54
N ILE A 66 8.76 -41.80 -4.78
CA ILE A 66 7.74 -40.79 -4.53
C ILE A 66 7.11 -40.45 -5.87
N TYR A 67 5.84 -40.83 -6.07
CA TYR A 67 5.08 -40.42 -7.25
C TYR A 67 4.24 -39.18 -6.94
N VAL A 68 4.43 -38.14 -7.73
CA VAL A 68 3.74 -36.85 -7.62
C VAL A 68 2.77 -36.69 -8.79
N GLU A 69 1.48 -36.69 -8.50
CA GLU A 69 0.43 -36.34 -9.45
C GLU A 69 0.22 -34.82 -9.40
N ARG A 70 0.51 -34.12 -10.49
CA ARG A 70 0.40 -32.66 -10.65
C ARG A 70 -0.83 -32.31 -11.49
N TYR A 71 -1.50 -31.21 -11.14
CA TYR A 71 -2.45 -30.55 -12.04
C TYR A 71 -1.72 -29.96 -13.25
N PRO A 72 -2.34 -29.87 -14.44
CA PRO A 72 -1.83 -28.99 -15.49
C PRO A 72 -1.69 -27.56 -14.96
N VAL A 73 -0.69 -26.81 -15.41
CA VAL A 73 -0.45 -25.43 -14.94
C VAL A 73 -0.47 -24.45 -16.09
N ILE A 74 -0.93 -23.23 -15.82
CA ILE A 74 -0.92 -22.14 -16.80
C ILE A 74 0.51 -21.71 -17.06
N LYS A 75 1.07 -22.08 -18.20
CA LYS A 75 2.42 -21.68 -18.61
C LYS A 75 2.46 -20.25 -19.12
N LYS A 76 1.39 -19.81 -19.77
CA LYS A 76 1.32 -18.49 -20.42
C LYS A 76 -0.12 -18.01 -20.53
N ILE A 77 -0.31 -16.72 -20.24
CA ILE A 77 -1.58 -16.02 -20.48
C ILE A 77 -1.39 -15.07 -21.67
N ILE A 78 -2.08 -15.37 -22.77
CA ILE A 78 -2.02 -14.63 -24.03
C ILE A 78 -3.27 -13.77 -24.11
N ILE A 79 -3.08 -12.46 -23.95
CA ILE A 79 -4.15 -11.47 -24.09
C ILE A 79 -3.94 -10.77 -25.43
N SER A 80 -4.99 -10.68 -26.23
CA SER A 80 -4.97 -10.00 -27.53
C SER A 80 -6.14 -9.04 -27.66
N GLY A 81 -5.91 -7.94 -28.39
CA GLY A 81 -6.93 -6.93 -28.68
C GLY A 81 -7.11 -5.84 -27.62
N ASN A 82 -6.41 -5.93 -26.47
CA ASN A 82 -6.41 -4.88 -25.45
C ASN A 82 -5.57 -3.66 -25.89
N ARG A 83 -6.21 -2.53 -26.19
CA ARG A 83 -5.59 -1.25 -26.56
C ARG A 83 -5.90 -0.15 -25.55
N GLY A 84 -7.13 -0.12 -25.03
CA GLY A 84 -7.63 0.86 -24.08
C GLY A 84 -7.48 0.45 -22.62
N VAL A 85 -7.41 -0.85 -22.32
CA VAL A 85 -7.17 -1.38 -20.97
C VAL A 85 -5.83 -2.08 -20.88
N SER A 86 -5.08 -1.82 -19.80
CA SER A 86 -3.73 -2.37 -19.65
C SER A 86 -3.78 -3.88 -19.40
N ARG A 87 -2.75 -4.60 -19.87
CA ARG A 87 -2.62 -6.05 -19.60
C ARG A 87 -2.63 -6.35 -18.10
N GLN A 88 -2.05 -5.48 -17.28
CA GLN A 88 -1.99 -5.67 -15.82
C GLN A 88 -3.36 -5.59 -15.17
N GLU A 89 -4.21 -4.64 -15.58
CA GLU A 89 -5.58 -4.55 -15.07
C GLU A 89 -6.40 -5.80 -15.42
N ILE A 90 -6.26 -6.30 -16.65
CA ILE A 90 -6.91 -7.55 -17.09
C ILE A 90 -6.43 -8.71 -16.21
N LEU A 91 -5.11 -8.89 -16.06
CA LEU A 91 -4.55 -9.93 -15.20
C LEU A 91 -5.03 -9.85 -13.75
N GLY A 92 -5.16 -8.64 -13.20
CA GLY A 92 -5.66 -8.42 -11.85
C GLY A 92 -7.08 -8.96 -11.67
N VAL A 93 -7.95 -8.78 -12.68
CA VAL A 93 -9.33 -9.25 -12.67
C VAL A 93 -9.45 -10.73 -13.03
N LEU A 94 -8.51 -11.33 -13.77
CA LEU A 94 -8.51 -12.79 -13.98
C LEU A 94 -8.41 -13.54 -12.63
N GLY A 95 -7.74 -12.96 -11.63
CA GLY A 95 -7.46 -13.62 -10.35
C GLY A 95 -6.54 -14.83 -10.49
N LEU A 96 -5.79 -14.90 -11.59
CA LEU A 96 -4.94 -16.02 -11.97
C LEU A 96 -3.57 -15.52 -12.39
N ALA A 97 -2.54 -16.27 -12.05
CA ALA A 97 -1.17 -16.02 -12.45
C ALA A 97 -0.62 -17.16 -13.30
N GLU A 98 0.41 -16.86 -14.10
CA GLU A 98 1.22 -17.92 -14.71
C GLU A 98 1.81 -18.80 -13.58
N GLY A 99 1.64 -20.11 -13.69
CA GLY A 99 1.94 -21.11 -12.65
C GLY A 99 0.69 -21.64 -11.93
N ALA A 100 -0.47 -21.01 -12.08
CA ALA A 100 -1.70 -21.46 -11.43
C ALA A 100 -2.13 -22.86 -11.90
N PRO A 101 -2.58 -23.74 -10.99
CA PRO A 101 -3.10 -25.05 -11.34
C PRO A 101 -4.46 -24.95 -12.04
N ILE A 102 -4.69 -25.86 -12.98
CA ILE A 102 -5.97 -26.06 -13.65
C ILE A 102 -6.62 -27.27 -13.00
N THR A 103 -7.53 -26.97 -12.08
CA THR A 103 -8.40 -27.95 -11.46
C THR A 103 -9.49 -28.39 -12.44
N GLU A 104 -10.22 -29.45 -12.09
CA GLU A 104 -11.28 -30.00 -12.95
C GLU A 104 -12.42 -28.99 -13.17
N ASP A 105 -12.68 -28.11 -12.19
CA ASP A 105 -13.72 -27.06 -12.21
C ASP A 105 -13.20 -25.67 -12.65
N PHE A 106 -12.19 -25.61 -13.53
CA PHE A 106 -11.56 -24.34 -13.89
C PHE A 106 -12.55 -23.34 -14.54
N PRO A 107 -12.78 -22.14 -13.97
CA PRO A 107 -13.97 -21.34 -14.24
C PRO A 107 -13.83 -20.41 -15.46
N LEU A 108 -13.69 -20.96 -16.67
CA LEU A 108 -13.46 -20.18 -17.90
C LEU A 108 -14.54 -19.13 -18.18
N LYS A 109 -15.82 -19.46 -17.94
CA LYS A 109 -16.94 -18.53 -18.17
C LYS A 109 -16.94 -17.37 -17.18
N GLU A 110 -16.63 -17.63 -15.90
CA GLU A 110 -16.54 -16.57 -14.90
C GLU A 110 -15.38 -15.62 -15.21
N ILE A 111 -14.25 -16.16 -15.69
CA ILE A 111 -13.12 -15.35 -16.14
C ILE A 111 -13.54 -14.44 -17.31
N GLU A 112 -14.29 -14.97 -18.28
CA GLU A 112 -14.81 -14.19 -19.40
C GLU A 112 -15.71 -13.04 -18.93
N GLU A 113 -16.68 -13.32 -18.05
CA GLU A 113 -17.60 -12.30 -17.51
C GLU A 113 -16.88 -11.26 -16.67
N ARG A 114 -15.93 -11.65 -15.80
CA ARG A 114 -15.12 -10.71 -15.02
C ARG A 114 -14.33 -9.75 -15.92
N VAL A 115 -13.75 -10.24 -17.01
CA VAL A 115 -13.06 -9.37 -17.98
C VAL A 115 -14.06 -8.46 -18.70
N LYS A 116 -15.24 -8.94 -19.11
CA LYS A 116 -16.28 -8.07 -19.70
C LYS A 116 -16.72 -6.97 -18.73
N GLU A 117 -16.92 -7.29 -17.46
CA GLU A 117 -17.27 -6.33 -16.41
C GLU A 117 -16.17 -5.27 -16.23
N LEU A 118 -14.90 -5.68 -16.22
CA LEU A 118 -13.77 -4.73 -16.21
C LEU A 118 -13.87 -3.75 -17.39
N TYR A 119 -14.14 -4.23 -18.59
CA TYR A 119 -14.25 -3.37 -19.77
C TYR A 119 -15.46 -2.43 -19.69
N ALA A 120 -16.62 -2.92 -19.24
CA ALA A 120 -17.81 -2.09 -19.01
C ALA A 120 -17.54 -0.98 -17.99
N ASP A 121 -16.75 -1.28 -16.95
CA ASP A 121 -16.31 -0.30 -15.94
C ASP A 121 -15.28 0.70 -16.43
N LYS A 122 -14.54 0.36 -17.50
CA LYS A 122 -13.63 1.27 -18.19
C LYS A 122 -14.31 2.04 -19.33
N GLY A 123 -15.62 1.90 -19.49
CA GLY A 123 -16.42 2.61 -20.48
C GLY A 123 -16.51 1.94 -21.85
N PHE A 124 -16.04 0.70 -21.99
CA PHE A 124 -16.13 -0.12 -23.20
C PHE A 124 -17.36 -1.02 -23.14
N LEU A 125 -18.52 -0.44 -23.43
CA LEU A 125 -19.82 -1.10 -23.26
C LEU A 125 -20.08 -2.27 -24.21
N GLU A 126 -19.44 -2.23 -25.38
CA GLU A 126 -19.64 -3.19 -26.47
C GLU A 126 -18.52 -4.25 -26.53
N ALA A 127 -17.71 -4.34 -25.48
CA ALA A 127 -16.56 -5.23 -25.44
C ALA A 127 -17.00 -6.69 -25.54
N LYS A 128 -16.36 -7.43 -26.46
CA LYS A 128 -16.52 -8.88 -26.60
C LYS A 128 -15.26 -9.56 -26.14
N VAL A 129 -15.42 -10.54 -25.26
CA VAL A 129 -14.32 -11.33 -24.69
C VAL A 129 -14.59 -12.79 -24.99
N ALA A 130 -13.55 -13.51 -25.40
CA ALA A 130 -13.57 -14.96 -25.54
C ALA A 130 -12.36 -15.55 -24.82
N VAL A 131 -12.61 -16.51 -23.93
CA VAL A 131 -11.55 -17.19 -23.16
C VAL A 131 -11.47 -18.65 -23.57
N THR A 132 -10.31 -19.09 -24.04
CA THR A 132 -10.05 -20.49 -24.40
C THR A 132 -8.79 -21.02 -23.72
N LEU A 133 -8.75 -22.32 -23.45
CA LEU A 133 -7.67 -22.99 -22.75
C LEU A 133 -7.19 -24.18 -23.58
N SER A 134 -5.88 -24.29 -23.78
CA SER A 134 -5.26 -25.42 -24.48
C SER A 134 -4.16 -26.02 -23.61
N VAL A 135 -4.23 -27.33 -23.32
CA VAL A 135 -3.25 -28.05 -22.48
C VAL A 135 -2.41 -28.99 -23.35
N ASP A 136 -1.08 -28.93 -23.20
CA ASP A 136 -0.15 -29.80 -23.92
C ASP A 136 0.08 -31.16 -23.20
N GLN A 137 0.78 -32.08 -23.86
CA GLN A 137 1.12 -33.40 -23.31
C GLN A 137 2.03 -33.35 -22.07
N ARG A 138 2.69 -32.22 -21.80
CA ARG A 138 3.56 -32.01 -20.64
C ARG A 138 2.82 -31.34 -19.49
N GLY A 139 1.50 -31.15 -19.59
CA GLY A 139 0.68 -30.53 -18.55
C GLY A 139 0.91 -29.03 -18.44
N TYR A 140 1.34 -28.38 -19.53
CA TYR A 140 1.40 -26.93 -19.64
C TYR A 140 0.22 -26.42 -20.44
N ALA A 141 -0.46 -25.43 -19.89
CA ALA A 141 -1.63 -24.84 -20.51
C ALA A 141 -1.37 -23.41 -20.96
N GLU A 142 -1.98 -23.04 -22.08
CA GLU A 142 -2.02 -21.67 -22.59
C GLU A 142 -3.45 -21.17 -22.50
N LEU A 143 -3.63 -20.07 -21.76
CA LEU A 143 -4.91 -19.38 -21.62
C LEU A 143 -4.94 -18.22 -22.63
N TYR A 144 -5.86 -18.28 -23.58
CA TYR A 144 -6.07 -17.25 -24.59
C TYR A 144 -7.26 -16.40 -24.19
N VAL A 145 -7.04 -15.09 -24.07
CA VAL A 145 -8.08 -14.09 -23.80
C VAL A 145 -8.12 -13.15 -24.99
N GLY A 146 -9.03 -13.39 -25.91
CA GLY A 146 -9.26 -12.55 -27.09
C GLY A 146 -10.29 -11.48 -26.78
N ILE A 147 -9.96 -10.22 -27.06
CA ILE A 147 -10.80 -9.06 -26.73
C ILE A 147 -11.03 -8.22 -27.99
N ASP A 148 -12.28 -7.86 -28.24
CA ASP A 148 -12.66 -6.77 -29.13
C ASP A 148 -13.27 -5.67 -28.26
N GLU A 149 -12.53 -4.59 -28.01
CA GLU A 149 -12.91 -3.58 -27.00
C GLU A 149 -14.10 -2.72 -27.43
N GLY A 150 -14.34 -2.56 -28.74
CA GLY A 150 -15.27 -1.57 -29.26
C GLY A 150 -14.81 -0.12 -28.99
N ASP A 151 -15.77 0.80 -28.96
CA ASP A 151 -15.52 2.22 -28.66
C ASP A 151 -15.72 2.55 -27.17
N LEU A 152 -15.01 3.58 -26.69
CA LEU A 152 -15.15 4.08 -25.32
C LEU A 152 -16.26 5.14 -25.24
N PHE A 153 -17.11 5.00 -24.22
CA PHE A 153 -18.26 5.84 -23.99
C PHE A 153 -18.06 6.82 -22.82
N PHE A 154 -18.43 8.08 -23.06
CA PHE A 154 -18.45 9.12 -22.04
C PHE A 154 -19.88 9.38 -21.53
N LEU A 155 -20.05 9.62 -20.24
CA LEU A 155 -21.35 9.97 -19.65
C LEU A 155 -21.88 11.28 -20.20
N LYS A 156 -23.14 11.26 -20.61
CA LYS A 156 -23.88 12.47 -21.04
C LYS A 156 -24.95 12.92 -20.05
N GLY A 157 -25.60 11.98 -19.38
CA GLY A 157 -26.67 12.20 -18.40
C GLY A 157 -27.49 10.94 -18.20
N GLY A 158 -28.32 10.90 -17.16
CA GLY A 158 -29.22 9.77 -16.88
C GLY A 158 -30.53 9.84 -17.66
N VAL A 159 -31.05 8.67 -18.03
CA VAL A 159 -32.42 8.49 -18.54
C VAL A 159 -33.24 7.83 -17.43
N TYR A 160 -34.35 8.45 -17.05
CA TYR A 160 -35.20 8.01 -15.95
C TYR A 160 -36.59 7.64 -16.48
N GLU A 161 -36.74 6.42 -16.97
CA GLU A 161 -38.00 5.96 -17.54
C GLU A 161 -39.07 5.78 -16.46
N GLY A 162 -40.28 6.29 -16.69
CA GLY A 162 -41.38 6.22 -15.72
C GLY A 162 -41.37 7.32 -14.64
N SER A 163 -40.32 8.16 -14.60
CA SER A 163 -40.25 9.32 -13.71
C SER A 163 -40.99 10.53 -14.25
N ARG A 164 -41.69 11.27 -13.37
CA ARG A 164 -42.20 12.62 -13.67
C ARG A 164 -41.25 13.75 -13.24
N LEU A 165 -40.15 13.42 -12.55
CA LEU A 165 -39.17 14.40 -12.06
C LEU A 165 -38.23 14.86 -13.18
N ASP A 166 -37.70 16.09 -13.05
CA ASP A 166 -36.73 16.63 -14.01
C ASP A 166 -35.41 15.81 -13.99
N SER A 167 -34.94 15.39 -15.16
CA SER A 167 -33.74 14.54 -15.27
C SER A 167 -32.47 15.26 -14.80
N LYS A 168 -32.35 16.59 -14.99
CA LYS A 168 -31.19 17.35 -14.50
C LYS A 168 -31.19 17.48 -12.98
N PHE A 169 -32.37 17.54 -12.36
CA PHE A 169 -32.50 17.46 -10.91
C PHE A 169 -31.99 16.11 -10.38
N LEU A 170 -32.41 15.00 -11.01
CA LEU A 170 -31.97 13.66 -10.63
C LEU A 170 -30.47 13.45 -10.88
N ASP A 171 -29.94 13.85 -12.04
CA ASP A 171 -28.51 13.77 -12.33
C ASP A 171 -27.66 14.52 -11.30
N ARG A 172 -28.14 15.70 -10.84
CA ARG A 172 -27.47 16.44 -9.78
C ARG A 172 -27.51 15.71 -8.43
N LYS A 173 -28.64 15.09 -8.09
CA LYS A 173 -28.77 14.30 -6.85
C LYS A 173 -27.88 13.07 -6.88
N LEU A 174 -27.77 12.39 -8.01
CA LEU A 174 -26.92 11.22 -8.21
C LEU A 174 -25.43 11.56 -8.48
N GLY A 175 -25.08 12.84 -8.57
CA GLY A 175 -23.72 13.25 -8.93
C GLY A 175 -23.27 12.71 -10.29
N ILE A 176 -24.18 12.60 -11.27
CA ILE A 176 -23.83 12.24 -12.65
C ILE A 176 -23.18 13.46 -13.30
N VAL A 177 -21.92 13.30 -13.70
CA VAL A 177 -21.10 14.38 -14.27
C VAL A 177 -20.86 14.11 -15.75
N GLU A 178 -21.35 15.03 -16.57
CA GLU A 178 -21.17 15.01 -18.02
C GLU A 178 -19.68 15.08 -18.38
N GLY A 179 -19.25 14.20 -19.30
CA GLY A 179 -17.88 14.13 -19.81
C GLY A 179 -16.97 13.12 -19.11
N ARG A 180 -17.37 12.55 -17.97
CA ARG A 180 -16.64 11.44 -17.34
C ARG A 180 -16.70 10.18 -18.19
N VAL A 181 -15.70 9.31 -18.09
CA VAL A 181 -15.77 7.97 -18.67
C VAL A 181 -16.90 7.21 -17.98
N PHE A 182 -17.70 6.47 -18.76
CA PHE A 182 -18.75 5.63 -18.18
C PHE A 182 -18.14 4.50 -17.34
N SER A 183 -18.73 4.22 -16.18
CA SER A 183 -18.39 3.06 -15.34
C SER A 183 -19.69 2.42 -14.86
N LYS A 184 -19.87 1.12 -15.14
CA LYS A 184 -21.12 0.41 -14.81
C LYS A 184 -21.30 0.31 -13.30
N SER A 185 -20.28 -0.13 -12.57
CA SER A 185 -20.29 -0.22 -11.11
C SER A 185 -20.60 1.11 -10.44
N GLN A 186 -19.97 2.22 -10.86
CA GLN A 186 -20.27 3.55 -10.32
C GLN A 186 -21.71 4.02 -10.58
N ILE A 187 -22.34 3.55 -11.64
CA ILE A 187 -23.74 3.84 -11.94
C ILE A 187 -24.67 2.98 -11.07
N GLU A 188 -24.36 1.69 -10.90
CA GLU A 188 -25.13 0.79 -10.05
C GLU A 188 -25.08 1.21 -8.57
N GLU A 189 -23.93 1.68 -8.08
CA GLU A 189 -23.76 2.24 -6.73
C GLU A 189 -24.65 3.48 -6.47
N LYS A 190 -25.15 4.14 -7.51
CA LYS A 190 -26.06 5.29 -7.38
C LYS A 190 -27.52 4.89 -7.23
N LEU A 191 -27.85 3.62 -7.40
CA LEU A 191 -29.23 3.14 -7.34
C LEU A 191 -29.87 3.34 -5.95
N PRO A 192 -29.20 3.04 -4.82
CA PRO A 192 -29.74 3.34 -3.49
C PRO A 192 -29.98 4.84 -3.29
N LEU A 193 -29.08 5.70 -3.78
CA LEU A 193 -29.24 7.15 -3.68
C LEU A 193 -30.43 7.66 -4.50
N LEU A 194 -30.70 7.03 -5.65
CA LEU A 194 -31.90 7.31 -6.44
C LEU A 194 -33.15 6.88 -5.69
N GLN A 195 -33.16 5.67 -5.12
CA GLN A 195 -34.25 5.16 -4.30
C GLN A 195 -34.53 6.12 -3.13
N ASP A 196 -33.51 6.48 -2.35
CA ASP A 196 -33.60 7.42 -1.24
C ASP A 196 -34.10 8.80 -1.67
N THR A 197 -33.74 9.25 -2.88
CA THR A 197 -34.24 10.52 -3.43
C THR A 197 -35.76 10.46 -3.61
N TYR A 198 -36.32 9.37 -4.14
CA TYR A 198 -37.77 9.21 -4.24
C TYR A 198 -38.45 9.08 -2.88
N LEU A 199 -37.86 8.29 -1.98
CA LEU A 199 -38.39 8.10 -0.63
C LEU A 199 -38.44 9.44 0.14
N SER A 200 -37.38 10.24 0.05
CA SER A 200 -37.31 11.56 0.71
C SER A 200 -38.30 12.59 0.15
N LEU A 201 -38.75 12.43 -1.10
CA LEU A 201 -39.77 13.28 -1.72
C LEU A 201 -41.20 12.84 -1.40
N GLY A 202 -41.37 11.73 -0.67
CA GLY A 202 -42.65 11.16 -0.24
C GLY A 202 -43.15 10.00 -1.11
N PHE A 203 -42.38 9.54 -2.10
CA PHE A 203 -42.82 8.46 -2.99
C PHE A 203 -42.43 7.09 -2.44
N TRP A 204 -42.99 6.70 -1.29
CA TRP A 204 -42.54 5.53 -0.51
C TRP A 204 -42.85 4.17 -1.12
N GLU A 205 -43.78 4.13 -2.06
CA GLU A 205 -44.08 2.94 -2.86
C GLU A 205 -43.26 2.88 -4.16
N SER A 206 -42.39 3.85 -4.42
CA SER A 206 -41.59 3.82 -5.65
C SER A 206 -40.49 2.79 -5.54
N PHE A 207 -40.23 2.11 -6.65
CA PHE A 207 -39.10 1.21 -6.78
C PHE A 207 -38.27 1.60 -8.00
N VAL A 208 -36.96 1.70 -7.81
CA VAL A 208 -36.02 1.99 -8.90
C VAL A 208 -35.09 0.83 -9.13
N TYR A 209 -34.81 0.54 -10.40
CA TYR A 209 -33.77 -0.40 -10.79
C TYR A 209 -33.02 0.09 -12.02
N TYR A 210 -31.79 -0.38 -12.16
CA TYR A 210 -30.97 -0.11 -13.33
C TYR A 210 -31.39 -1.06 -14.46
N GLU A 211 -31.91 -0.52 -15.56
CA GLU A 211 -32.37 -1.32 -16.72
C GLU A 211 -31.23 -1.60 -17.71
N GLY A 212 -30.29 -0.67 -17.84
CA GLY A 212 -29.14 -0.82 -18.72
C GLY A 212 -28.56 0.52 -19.16
N VAL A 213 -27.87 0.52 -20.30
CA VAL A 213 -27.21 1.71 -20.84
C VAL A 213 -27.51 1.87 -22.32
N LYS A 214 -27.83 3.10 -22.74
CA LYS A 214 -27.94 3.46 -24.15
C LYS A 214 -26.66 4.14 -24.61
N GLY A 215 -25.96 3.53 -25.56
CA GLY A 215 -24.83 4.12 -26.26
C GLY A 215 -25.24 4.78 -27.58
N GLU A 216 -24.68 5.94 -27.92
CA GLU A 216 -24.83 6.55 -29.25
C GLU A 216 -23.58 7.33 -29.70
N VAL A 217 -23.42 7.48 -31.01
CA VAL A 217 -22.41 8.36 -31.60
C VAL A 217 -22.83 9.82 -31.39
N TYR A 218 -21.92 10.66 -30.88
CA TYR A 218 -22.19 12.06 -30.60
C TYR A 218 -21.53 12.98 -31.66
N PRO A 219 -22.30 13.52 -32.62
CA PRO A 219 -21.76 14.18 -33.81
C PRO A 219 -21.30 15.64 -33.57
N ARG A 220 -20.94 16.01 -32.32
CA ARG A 220 -20.54 17.37 -31.95
C ARG A 220 -19.30 17.36 -31.04
N PRO A 221 -18.40 18.35 -31.15
CA PRO A 221 -17.27 18.49 -30.22
C PRO A 221 -17.70 18.44 -28.76
N PHE A 222 -17.18 17.47 -28.01
CA PHE A 222 -17.56 17.23 -26.63
C PHE A 222 -16.46 17.65 -25.64
N TRP A 223 -16.29 18.96 -25.45
CA TRP A 223 -15.23 19.54 -24.61
C TRP A 223 -15.29 19.16 -23.12
N ARG A 224 -16.44 18.67 -22.64
CA ARG A 224 -16.61 18.24 -21.24
C ARG A 224 -15.72 17.07 -20.86
N VAL A 225 -15.21 16.28 -21.80
CA VAL A 225 -14.24 15.20 -21.52
C VAL A 225 -12.93 15.70 -20.93
N LEU A 226 -12.53 16.95 -21.20
CA LEU A 226 -11.32 17.56 -20.61
C LEU A 226 -11.59 18.30 -19.30
N MET A 227 -12.86 18.60 -19.00
CA MET A 227 -13.28 19.31 -17.78
C MET A 227 -14.69 18.84 -17.37
N PRO A 228 -14.81 17.62 -16.79
CA PRO A 228 -16.05 17.11 -16.23
C PRO A 228 -16.43 17.93 -14.99
N LEU A 229 -17.34 18.90 -15.15
CA LEU A 229 -17.76 19.79 -14.06
C LEU A 229 -19.07 19.32 -13.45
N GLU A 230 -19.09 19.16 -12.13
CA GLU A 230 -20.31 18.90 -11.38
C GLU A 230 -21.34 20.04 -11.55
N PRO A 231 -22.64 19.73 -11.67
CA PRO A 231 -23.67 20.76 -11.78
C PRO A 231 -23.65 21.73 -10.58
N GLY A 232 -23.39 23.02 -10.83
CA GLY A 232 -23.34 24.06 -9.79
C GLY A 232 -21.95 24.35 -9.20
N SER A 233 -20.92 23.57 -9.54
CA SER A 233 -19.55 23.72 -8.98
C SER A 233 -18.63 24.70 -9.76
N SER A 234 -19.12 25.24 -10.88
CA SER A 234 -18.33 26.07 -11.82
C SER A 234 -17.68 27.35 -11.23
N LYS A 235 -18.08 27.77 -10.03
CA LYS A 235 -17.60 29.02 -9.40
C LYS A 235 -16.38 28.84 -8.49
N ASN A 236 -16.00 27.62 -8.13
CA ASN A 236 -14.88 27.38 -7.21
C ASN A 236 -13.61 26.94 -7.97
N PRO A 237 -12.50 27.69 -7.87
CA PRO A 237 -11.26 27.38 -8.59
C PRO A 237 -10.65 26.02 -8.24
N LEU A 238 -10.86 25.51 -7.02
CA LEU A 238 -10.37 24.18 -6.62
C LEU A 238 -11.08 23.05 -7.39
N HIS A 239 -12.39 23.18 -7.61
CA HIS A 239 -13.17 22.18 -8.37
C HIS A 239 -12.82 22.22 -9.86
N LEU A 240 -12.62 23.42 -10.43
CA LEU A 240 -12.19 23.57 -11.83
C LEU A 240 -10.86 22.87 -12.09
N ALA A 241 -9.90 23.06 -11.19
CA ALA A 241 -8.58 22.47 -11.35
C ALA A 241 -8.59 20.96 -11.05
N GLY A 242 -9.40 20.47 -10.11
CA GLY A 242 -9.65 19.04 -9.94
C GLY A 242 -10.24 18.38 -11.19
N ALA A 243 -11.25 18.98 -11.81
CA ALA A 243 -11.84 18.50 -13.05
C ALA A 243 -10.85 18.51 -14.22
N LEU A 244 -9.99 19.52 -14.30
CA LEU A 244 -8.92 19.56 -15.31
C LEU A 244 -7.92 18.42 -15.10
N VAL A 245 -7.50 18.15 -13.86
CA VAL A 245 -6.61 17.01 -13.55
C VAL A 245 -7.27 15.69 -13.94
N GLU A 246 -8.57 15.53 -13.66
CA GLU A 246 -9.35 14.35 -14.06
C GLU A 246 -9.40 14.20 -15.59
N GLY A 247 -9.76 15.26 -16.33
CA GLY A 247 -9.83 15.22 -17.79
C GLY A 247 -8.47 15.05 -18.48
N LEU A 248 -7.39 15.62 -17.92
CA LEU A 248 -6.03 15.36 -18.38
C LEU A 248 -5.64 13.91 -18.15
N SER A 249 -5.99 13.32 -16.99
CA SER A 249 -5.80 11.90 -16.75
C SER A 249 -6.48 11.07 -17.84
N THR A 250 -7.74 11.37 -18.14
CA THR A 250 -8.50 10.69 -19.21
C THR A 250 -7.87 10.86 -20.60
N LEU A 251 -7.32 12.02 -20.93
CA LEU A 251 -6.59 12.24 -22.18
C LEU A 251 -5.35 11.35 -22.28
N PHE A 252 -4.63 11.13 -21.18
CA PHE A 252 -3.43 10.28 -21.18
C PHE A 252 -3.77 8.79 -21.12
N THR A 253 -4.85 8.39 -20.43
CA THR A 253 -5.28 6.99 -20.38
C THR A 253 -5.99 6.56 -21.66
N HIS A 254 -6.80 7.44 -22.26
CA HIS A 254 -7.60 7.15 -23.46
C HIS A 254 -7.48 8.26 -24.52
N PRO A 255 -6.28 8.47 -25.09
CA PRO A 255 -6.04 9.60 -26.01
C PRO A 255 -6.92 9.54 -27.25
N ILE A 256 -7.02 8.39 -27.91
CA ILE A 256 -7.77 8.23 -29.16
C ILE A 256 -9.25 8.55 -28.94
N ALA A 257 -9.87 8.01 -27.89
CA ALA A 257 -11.28 8.25 -27.58
C ALA A 257 -11.54 9.71 -27.21
N THR A 258 -10.65 10.31 -26.42
CA THR A 258 -10.72 11.73 -26.04
C THR A 258 -10.64 12.64 -27.28
N PHE A 259 -9.71 12.38 -28.20
CA PHE A 259 -9.61 13.13 -29.47
C PHE A 259 -10.84 12.91 -30.37
N LYS A 260 -11.37 11.69 -30.46
CA LYS A 260 -12.63 11.42 -31.17
C LYS A 260 -13.78 12.26 -30.58
N ALA A 261 -13.90 12.31 -29.25
CA ALA A 261 -14.92 13.13 -28.57
C ALA A 261 -14.76 14.63 -28.85
N LEU A 262 -13.54 15.16 -28.80
CA LEU A 262 -13.25 16.57 -29.10
C LEU A 262 -13.53 16.95 -30.56
N THR A 263 -13.46 16.00 -31.48
CA THR A 263 -13.70 16.22 -32.92
C THR A 263 -15.14 15.91 -33.36
N GLY A 264 -16.03 15.53 -32.44
CA GLY A 264 -17.42 15.19 -32.73
C GLY A 264 -17.61 13.84 -33.40
N LYS A 265 -16.72 12.89 -33.10
CA LYS A 265 -16.80 11.47 -33.49
C LYS A 265 -16.73 10.54 -32.27
N GLY A 266 -16.98 11.08 -31.08
CA GLY A 266 -16.96 10.32 -29.84
C GLY A 266 -18.28 9.59 -29.60
N HIS A 267 -18.26 8.68 -28.63
CA HIS A 267 -19.44 7.94 -28.19
C HIS A 267 -19.85 8.42 -26.80
N VAL A 268 -21.16 8.51 -26.58
CA VAL A 268 -21.73 8.91 -25.31
C VAL A 268 -22.71 7.86 -24.80
N ALA A 269 -22.74 7.69 -23.48
CA ALA A 269 -23.59 6.75 -22.79
C ALA A 269 -24.61 7.48 -21.90
N TYR A 270 -25.81 6.91 -21.87
CA TYR A 270 -26.90 7.30 -20.99
C TYR A 270 -27.32 6.08 -20.15
N PRO A 271 -26.99 6.04 -18.85
CA PRO A 271 -27.54 5.02 -17.97
C PRO A 271 -29.06 5.17 -17.90
N ILE A 272 -29.78 4.05 -18.06
CA ILE A 272 -31.23 3.97 -18.03
C ILE A 272 -31.64 3.41 -16.66
N PHE A 273 -32.28 4.25 -15.88
CA PHE A 273 -32.94 3.88 -14.64
C PHE A 273 -34.43 3.77 -14.90
N ARG A 274 -35.03 2.62 -14.62
CA ARG A 274 -36.48 2.48 -14.63
C ARG A 274 -37.02 2.78 -13.24
N VAL A 275 -37.98 3.68 -13.20
CA VAL A 275 -38.66 4.15 -12.01
C VAL A 275 -40.11 3.70 -12.10
N VAL A 276 -40.50 2.79 -11.23
CA VAL A 276 -41.91 2.51 -10.96
C VAL A 276 -42.35 3.52 -9.92
N GLU A 277 -42.88 4.67 -10.36
CA GLU A 277 -43.28 5.77 -9.48
C GLU A 277 -44.57 5.40 -8.74
N GLY A 278 -44.46 5.25 -7.42
CA GLY A 278 -45.58 5.00 -6.52
C GLY A 278 -46.37 6.26 -6.17
N ARG A 279 -47.32 6.15 -5.24
CA ARG A 279 -48.06 7.33 -4.76
C ARG A 279 -47.15 8.23 -3.93
N ARG A 280 -47.37 9.55 -4.04
CA ARG A 280 -46.69 10.52 -3.19
C ARG A 280 -47.50 10.70 -1.92
N TYR A 281 -46.90 10.33 -0.80
CA TYR A 281 -47.44 10.53 0.53
C TYR A 281 -46.92 11.83 1.14
N HIS A 282 -47.81 12.53 1.83
CA HIS A 282 -47.44 13.68 2.64
C HIS A 282 -47.84 13.40 4.08
N VAL A 283 -46.84 13.39 4.96
CA VAL A 283 -47.07 13.14 6.38
C VAL A 283 -47.08 14.45 7.13
N THR A 284 -48.14 14.64 7.89
CA THR A 284 -48.30 15.77 8.79
C THR A 284 -48.49 15.25 10.19
N PHE A 285 -47.85 15.91 11.13
CA PHE A 285 -47.99 15.64 12.55
C PHE A 285 -48.80 16.79 13.14
N GLU A 286 -49.88 16.46 13.84
CA GLU A 286 -50.72 17.41 14.55
C GLU A 286 -50.62 17.13 16.05
N GLY A 287 -50.43 18.17 16.86
CA GLY A 287 -50.31 18.04 18.31
C GLY A 287 -48.90 17.71 18.81
N ASN A 288 -47.90 17.63 17.92
CA ASN A 288 -46.49 17.55 18.31
C ASN A 288 -45.94 18.94 18.66
N SER A 289 -45.60 19.16 19.91
CA SER A 289 -44.92 20.37 20.39
C SER A 289 -43.48 20.08 20.83
N PHE A 290 -43.19 18.83 21.19
CA PHE A 290 -41.88 18.42 21.73
C PHE A 290 -40.88 17.98 20.65
N PHE A 291 -41.30 17.12 19.71
CA PHE A 291 -40.44 16.66 18.62
C PHE A 291 -40.72 17.38 17.31
N ASP A 292 -39.66 17.64 16.57
CA ASP A 292 -39.75 18.08 15.19
C ASP A 292 -40.33 16.96 14.29
N GLY A 293 -41.12 17.36 13.29
CA GLY A 293 -41.76 16.43 12.38
C GLY A 293 -40.78 15.51 11.64
N SER A 294 -39.53 15.92 11.43
CA SER A 294 -38.50 15.06 10.80
C SER A 294 -38.05 13.89 11.67
N LEU A 295 -37.98 14.06 12.99
CA LEU A 295 -37.65 13.00 13.95
C LEU A 295 -38.81 12.02 14.07
N LEU A 296 -40.03 12.54 14.16
CA LEU A 296 -41.25 11.72 14.16
C LEU A 296 -41.38 10.90 12.88
N LEU A 297 -41.06 11.50 11.73
CA LEU A 297 -41.05 10.80 10.45
C LEU A 297 -40.08 9.61 10.44
N LYS A 298 -38.89 9.77 11.03
CA LYS A 298 -37.93 8.64 11.16
C LYS A 298 -38.47 7.54 12.07
N ALA A 299 -39.10 7.89 13.19
CA ALA A 299 -39.69 6.92 14.11
C ALA A 299 -40.79 6.07 13.45
N THR A 300 -41.49 6.61 12.45
CA THR A 300 -42.53 5.87 11.73
C THR A 300 -42.00 4.70 10.90
N GLN A 301 -40.75 4.76 10.44
CA GLN A 301 -40.17 3.82 9.47
C GLN A 301 -40.96 3.66 8.15
N LEU A 302 -42.01 4.46 7.92
CA LEU A 302 -42.84 4.42 6.71
C LEU A 302 -42.05 4.69 5.42
N PRO A 303 -41.03 5.57 5.39
CA PRO A 303 -40.21 5.72 4.19
C PRO A 303 -39.53 4.43 3.75
N GLN A 304 -39.23 3.50 4.67
CA GLN A 304 -38.61 2.22 4.34
C GLN A 304 -39.62 1.10 4.14
N LYS A 305 -40.70 1.08 4.94
CA LYS A 305 -41.69 0.00 4.96
C LYS A 305 -42.85 0.19 3.98
N GLY A 306 -43.07 1.42 3.51
CA GLY A 306 -44.22 1.77 2.68
C GLY A 306 -45.45 2.13 3.53
N VAL A 307 -46.61 2.23 2.86
CA VAL A 307 -47.88 2.62 3.49
C VAL A 307 -48.91 1.51 3.33
N ASP A 308 -49.05 0.70 4.36
CA ASP A 308 -50.10 -0.30 4.50
C ASP A 308 -50.63 -0.30 5.95
N PRO A 309 -51.78 -0.94 6.22
CA PRO A 309 -52.37 -0.93 7.56
C PRO A 309 -51.42 -1.39 8.66
N PHE A 310 -50.59 -2.40 8.43
CA PHE A 310 -49.65 -2.92 9.43
C PHE A 310 -48.52 -1.93 9.68
N SER A 311 -47.90 -1.39 8.62
CA SER A 311 -46.84 -0.37 8.75
C SER A 311 -47.35 0.92 9.41
N LEU A 312 -48.62 1.29 9.23
CA LEU A 312 -49.23 2.43 9.91
C LEU A 312 -49.44 2.19 11.40
N GLU A 313 -49.82 0.98 11.82
CA GLU A 313 -49.88 0.62 13.24
C GLU A 313 -48.48 0.58 13.86
N GLU A 314 -47.50 0.00 13.18
CA GLU A 314 -46.10 0.04 13.64
C GLU A 314 -45.57 1.48 13.73
N ALA A 315 -45.99 2.37 12.83
CA ALA A 315 -45.64 3.78 12.90
C ALA A 315 -46.26 4.48 14.11
N VAL A 316 -47.50 4.16 14.46
CA VAL A 316 -48.17 4.61 15.69
C VAL A 316 -47.39 4.15 16.91
N GLU A 317 -47.03 2.87 16.96
CA GLU A 317 -46.23 2.29 18.05
C GLU A 317 -44.86 2.96 18.16
N GLY A 318 -44.13 3.10 17.04
CA GLY A 318 -42.80 3.71 17.01
C GLY A 318 -42.80 5.18 17.45
N ILE A 319 -43.79 5.97 17.02
CA ILE A 319 -43.96 7.34 17.54
C ILE A 319 -44.28 7.30 19.04
N GLY A 320 -45.20 6.43 19.47
CA GLY A 320 -45.58 6.29 20.88
C GLY A 320 -44.40 5.90 21.78
N GLU A 321 -43.57 4.97 21.32
CA GLU A 321 -42.33 4.56 22.00
C GLU A 321 -41.33 5.71 22.07
N LEU A 322 -41.13 6.47 20.98
CA LEU A 322 -40.27 7.65 20.99
C LEU A 322 -40.73 8.72 22.00
N TYR A 323 -42.03 8.91 22.16
CA TYR A 323 -42.56 9.81 23.20
C TYR A 323 -42.38 9.26 24.61
N LYS A 324 -42.57 7.94 24.81
CA LYS A 324 -42.31 7.28 26.10
C LYS A 324 -40.86 7.39 26.53
N THR A 325 -39.89 7.26 25.61
CA THR A 325 -38.46 7.41 25.94
C THR A 325 -38.11 8.82 26.44
N LYS A 326 -38.85 9.86 26.02
CA LYS A 326 -38.67 11.23 26.52
C LYS A 326 -39.67 11.63 27.62
N GLY A 327 -40.36 10.67 28.22
CA GLY A 327 -41.16 10.88 29.44
C GLY A 327 -42.64 11.16 29.21
N PHE A 328 -43.15 11.07 27.99
CA PHE A 328 -44.57 11.23 27.71
C PHE A 328 -45.28 9.88 27.75
N LEU A 329 -45.46 9.32 28.96
CA LEU A 329 -45.98 7.96 29.13
C LEU A 329 -47.46 7.80 28.77
N ASP A 330 -48.21 8.91 28.80
CA ASP A 330 -49.62 8.96 28.41
C ASP A 330 -49.80 9.41 26.95
N ALA A 331 -48.71 9.47 26.18
CA ALA A 331 -48.78 9.84 24.77
C ALA A 331 -49.66 8.84 24.02
N SER A 332 -50.65 9.37 23.31
CA SER A 332 -51.46 8.57 22.39
C SER A 332 -51.32 9.11 20.99
N VAL A 333 -51.19 8.20 20.03
CA VAL A 333 -51.00 8.52 18.63
C VAL A 333 -52.12 7.83 17.87
N SER A 334 -52.76 8.56 17.00
CA SER A 334 -53.75 8.04 16.04
C SER A 334 -53.41 8.56 14.67
N TYR A 335 -53.86 7.89 13.61
CA TYR A 335 -53.64 8.34 12.25
C TYR A 335 -54.94 8.45 11.47
N GLN A 336 -54.94 9.34 10.48
CA GLN A 336 -55.98 9.43 9.47
C GLN A 336 -55.33 9.52 8.09
N VAL A 337 -55.73 8.64 7.18
CA VAL A 337 -55.28 8.67 5.78
C VAL A 337 -56.36 9.27 4.90
N LYS A 338 -56.03 10.33 4.14
CA LYS A 338 -56.93 10.94 3.13
C LYS A 338 -56.15 11.37 1.90
N ASP A 339 -56.46 10.77 0.76
CA ASP A 339 -55.92 11.13 -0.57
C ASP A 339 -54.38 11.27 -0.61
N GLY A 340 -53.66 10.35 0.05
CA GLY A 340 -52.19 10.37 0.14
C GLY A 340 -51.62 11.27 1.25
N ASN A 341 -52.45 12.05 1.95
CA ASN A 341 -52.05 12.72 3.18
C ASN A 341 -52.27 11.80 4.38
N ILE A 342 -51.21 11.52 5.14
CA ILE A 342 -51.27 10.78 6.41
C ILE A 342 -51.11 11.80 7.53
N ILE A 343 -52.14 11.94 8.35
CA ILE A 343 -52.15 12.86 9.47
C ILE A 343 -52.03 12.04 10.74
N PHE A 344 -50.87 12.11 11.40
CA PHE A 344 -50.70 11.55 12.74
C PHE A 344 -51.12 12.60 13.76
N ARG A 345 -52.20 12.32 14.50
CA ARG A 345 -52.65 13.14 15.63
C ARG A 345 -52.04 12.59 16.90
N ILE A 346 -51.17 13.39 17.50
CA ILE A 346 -50.43 13.07 18.70
C ILE A 346 -51.03 13.87 19.85
N HIS A 347 -51.50 13.18 20.87
CA HIS A 347 -51.80 13.78 22.16
C HIS A 347 -50.64 13.46 23.10
N GLU A 348 -49.69 14.39 23.23
CA GLU A 348 -48.45 14.20 23.99
C GLU A 348 -48.69 13.95 25.48
N GLY A 349 -49.77 14.52 26.03
CA GLY A 349 -50.01 14.48 27.48
C GLY A 349 -49.00 15.31 28.27
N GLN A 350 -48.91 15.09 29.58
CA GLN A 350 -47.93 15.77 30.42
C GLN A 350 -46.62 14.97 30.46
N ARG A 351 -45.49 15.67 30.33
CA ARG A 351 -44.16 15.07 30.46
C ARG A 351 -43.92 14.67 31.91
N TYR A 352 -43.56 13.41 32.12
CA TYR A 352 -43.19 12.88 33.43
C TYR A 352 -41.78 13.35 33.79
N PHE A 353 -41.58 13.62 35.07
CA PHE A 353 -40.27 13.92 35.63
C PHE A 353 -39.66 12.65 36.24
N MET A 354 -38.39 12.38 35.96
CA MET A 354 -37.64 11.37 36.68
C MET A 354 -37.14 11.93 38.01
N VAL A 355 -37.28 11.13 39.06
CA VAL A 355 -36.75 11.45 40.40
C VAL A 355 -35.65 10.45 40.71
N ILE A 356 -34.42 10.94 40.78
CA ILE A 356 -33.23 10.18 41.17
C ILE A 356 -32.71 10.77 42.48
N GLY A 357 -32.96 10.07 43.60
CA GLY A 357 -32.67 10.60 44.93
C GLY A 357 -33.46 11.89 45.22
N ASN A 358 -32.76 13.01 45.42
CA ASN A 358 -33.36 14.33 45.68
C ASN A 358 -33.41 15.24 44.43
N LYS A 359 -32.95 14.77 43.27
CA LYS A 359 -32.96 15.53 42.03
C LYS A 359 -34.15 15.13 41.18
N GLU A 360 -34.87 16.14 40.72
CA GLU A 360 -36.01 16.00 39.81
C GLU A 360 -35.63 16.63 38.47
N GLU A 361 -35.67 15.83 37.41
CA GLU A 361 -35.35 16.25 36.05
C GLU A 361 -36.37 15.65 35.08
N PRO A 362 -36.53 16.21 33.87
CA PRO A 362 -37.40 15.59 32.87
C PRO A 362 -36.93 14.17 32.52
N TYR A 363 -37.86 13.21 32.44
CA TYR A 363 -37.52 11.83 32.11
C TYR A 363 -36.91 11.72 30.70
N ASP A 364 -35.83 10.95 30.58
CA ASP A 364 -35.15 10.62 29.33
C ASP A 364 -34.46 9.25 29.46
N GLU A 365 -34.91 8.27 28.68
CA GLU A 365 -34.42 6.88 28.70
C GLU A 365 -32.95 6.78 28.24
N GLU A 366 -32.55 7.54 27.22
CA GLU A 366 -31.16 7.53 26.73
C GLU A 366 -30.23 8.03 27.83
N LYS A 367 -30.65 9.08 28.55
CA LYS A 367 -29.90 9.62 29.68
C LYS A 367 -29.77 8.60 30.83
N LEU A 368 -30.76 7.73 31.04
CA LEU A 368 -30.68 6.68 32.06
C LEU A 368 -29.66 5.59 31.70
N GLU A 369 -29.60 5.18 30.43
CA GLU A 369 -28.57 4.25 29.97
C GLU A 369 -27.18 4.90 29.96
N GLU A 370 -27.05 6.18 29.57
CA GLU A 370 -25.79 6.93 29.70
C GLU A 370 -25.29 6.97 31.15
N ILE A 371 -26.17 7.30 32.11
CA ILE A 371 -25.83 7.32 33.54
C ILE A 371 -25.43 5.92 34.03
N LYS A 372 -26.14 4.86 33.60
CA LYS A 372 -25.81 3.48 33.96
C LYS A 372 -24.45 3.06 33.40
N GLU A 373 -24.15 3.38 32.14
CA GLU A 373 -22.85 3.11 31.52
C GLU A 373 -21.73 3.90 32.19
N GLU A 374 -21.94 5.19 32.51
CA GLU A 374 -21.00 6.03 33.25
C GLU A 374 -20.69 5.41 34.62
N ILE A 375 -21.73 5.01 35.37
CA ILE A 375 -21.59 4.32 36.66
C ILE A 375 -20.79 3.02 36.47
N LEU A 376 -21.09 2.20 35.46
CA LEU A 376 -20.38 0.94 35.19
C LEU A 376 -18.92 1.18 34.79
N GLU A 377 -18.64 2.17 33.96
CA GLU A 377 -17.28 2.51 33.53
C GLU A 377 -16.44 3.03 34.69
N ASP A 378 -17.00 3.90 35.52
CA ASP A 378 -16.30 4.45 36.68
C ASP A 378 -16.04 3.35 37.72
N LEU A 379 -17.01 2.46 37.94
CA LEU A 379 -16.81 1.27 38.76
C LEU A 379 -15.72 0.36 38.20
N LYS A 380 -15.65 0.15 36.88
CA LYS A 380 -14.57 -0.63 36.24
C LYS A 380 -13.21 0.06 36.39
N LYS A 381 -13.13 1.39 36.22
CA LYS A 381 -11.90 2.18 36.45
C LYS A 381 -11.44 2.10 37.91
N ASP A 382 -12.37 2.00 38.84
CA ASP A 382 -12.11 1.84 40.28
C ASP A 382 -11.80 0.38 40.69
N GLY A 383 -11.81 -0.55 39.73
CA GLY A 383 -11.43 -1.95 39.91
C GLY A 383 -12.58 -2.95 40.08
N TYR A 384 -13.84 -2.53 39.92
CA TYR A 384 -15.03 -3.38 40.09
C TYR A 384 -15.50 -3.95 38.74
N LEU A 385 -14.79 -4.95 38.23
CA LEU A 385 -15.04 -5.50 36.88
C LEU A 385 -16.33 -6.32 36.77
N LEU A 386 -16.80 -6.87 37.90
CA LEU A 386 -18.07 -7.60 38.01
C LEU A 386 -19.18 -6.71 38.56
N ALA A 387 -19.04 -5.39 38.45
CA ALA A 387 -20.11 -4.48 38.85
C ALA A 387 -21.33 -4.67 37.95
N GLU A 388 -22.50 -4.78 38.58
CA GLU A 388 -23.80 -4.82 37.92
C GLU A 388 -24.63 -3.64 38.42
N VAL A 389 -25.38 -3.02 37.51
CA VAL A 389 -26.25 -1.88 37.81
C VAL A 389 -27.65 -2.20 37.31
N ASP A 390 -28.55 -2.47 38.25
CA ASP A 390 -29.96 -2.70 37.98
C ASP A 390 -30.75 -1.40 38.10
N VAL A 391 -31.52 -1.07 37.06
CA VAL A 391 -32.34 0.15 37.02
C VAL A 391 -33.78 -0.20 37.37
N HIS A 392 -34.21 0.10 38.60
CA HIS A 392 -35.59 -0.05 39.02
C HIS A 392 -36.40 1.22 38.76
N LYS A 393 -37.49 1.09 38.01
CA LYS A 393 -38.39 2.20 37.66
C LYS A 393 -39.75 1.99 38.31
N ARG A 394 -40.22 2.96 39.09
CA ARG A 394 -41.58 3.02 39.62
C ARG A 394 -42.31 4.23 39.05
N VAL A 395 -43.29 3.97 38.22
CA VAL A 395 -44.10 5.02 37.58
C VAL A 395 -45.29 5.37 38.47
N ASP A 396 -45.40 6.65 38.83
CA ASP A 396 -46.58 7.24 39.47
C ASP A 396 -47.34 8.08 38.44
N THR A 397 -48.45 7.54 37.95
CA THR A 397 -49.28 8.16 36.92
C THR A 397 -50.13 9.32 37.43
N THR A 398 -50.31 9.45 38.76
CA THR A 398 -51.07 10.56 39.38
C THR A 398 -50.16 11.76 39.64
N ALA A 399 -48.94 11.50 40.15
CA ALA A 399 -47.94 12.54 40.38
C ALA A 399 -47.14 12.92 39.12
N LYS A 400 -47.29 12.16 38.01
CA LYS A 400 -46.50 12.28 36.76
C LYS A 400 -45.00 12.20 37.02
N LYS A 401 -44.59 11.26 37.89
CA LYS A 401 -43.19 11.05 38.27
C LYS A 401 -42.77 9.61 38.04
N VAL A 402 -41.56 9.43 37.51
CA VAL A 402 -40.89 8.13 37.42
C VAL A 402 -39.78 8.11 38.44
N TYR A 403 -39.97 7.37 39.53
CA TYR A 403 -38.93 7.18 40.53
C TYR A 403 -37.94 6.16 40.00
N VAL A 404 -36.69 6.57 39.82
CA VAL A 404 -35.61 5.72 39.31
C VAL A 404 -34.61 5.46 40.42
N GLU A 405 -34.40 4.17 40.70
CA GLU A 405 -33.42 3.69 41.68
C GLU A 405 -32.38 2.84 40.95
N PHE A 406 -31.13 3.30 40.94
CA PHE A 406 -30.00 2.52 40.46
C PHE A 406 -29.48 1.65 41.62
N LYS A 407 -29.73 0.35 41.55
CA LYS A 407 -29.17 -0.61 42.49
C LYS A 407 -27.84 -1.10 41.95
N VAL A 408 -26.77 -0.60 42.56
CA VAL A 408 -25.40 -0.95 42.21
C VAL A 408 -24.96 -2.14 43.05
N ASN A 409 -24.73 -3.28 42.41
CA ASN A 409 -23.98 -4.37 42.99
C ASN A 409 -22.53 -4.26 42.54
N LYS A 410 -21.68 -3.65 43.36
CA LYS A 410 -20.26 -3.41 43.00
C LYS A 410 -19.45 -4.71 42.88
N GLY A 411 -19.88 -5.79 43.53
CA GLY A 411 -19.02 -6.95 43.75
C GLY A 411 -17.74 -6.56 44.51
N LYS A 412 -16.70 -7.40 44.39
CA LYS A 412 -15.38 -7.15 44.99
C LYS A 412 -14.43 -6.50 43.99
N LYS A 413 -13.49 -5.67 44.46
CA LYS A 413 -12.44 -5.11 43.61
C LYS A 413 -11.56 -6.24 43.06
N GLN A 414 -11.20 -6.19 41.80
CA GLN A 414 -10.30 -7.15 41.17
C GLN A 414 -8.95 -6.49 40.93
N ILE A 415 -7.94 -6.97 41.65
CA ILE A 415 -6.59 -6.41 41.62
C ILE A 415 -5.65 -7.48 41.08
N LEU A 416 -4.96 -7.16 39.99
CA LEU A 416 -3.82 -7.93 39.53
C LEU A 416 -2.63 -7.61 40.45
N LYS A 417 -2.39 -8.50 41.40
CA LYS A 417 -1.41 -8.31 42.49
C LYS A 417 0.01 -8.52 41.99
N ASP A 418 0.23 -9.64 41.31
CA ASP A 418 1.55 -10.01 40.81
C ASP A 418 1.45 -10.97 39.62
N ILE A 419 2.50 -11.02 38.80
CA ILE A 419 2.71 -12.02 37.76
C ILE A 419 4.12 -12.58 37.95
N VAL A 420 4.21 -13.84 38.33
CA VAL A 420 5.48 -14.52 38.59
C VAL A 420 5.75 -15.52 37.46
N CYS A 421 6.96 -15.49 36.90
CA CYS A 421 7.42 -16.48 35.94
C CYS A 421 8.41 -17.43 36.61
N GLU A 422 8.12 -18.74 36.60
CA GLU A 422 9.05 -19.80 36.99
C GLU A 422 10.02 -20.06 35.82
N GLY A 423 11.26 -19.56 35.92
CA GLY A 423 12.29 -19.77 34.91
C GLY A 423 13.55 -18.91 35.11
N GLU A 424 14.71 -19.39 34.64
CA GLU A 424 16.00 -18.69 34.76
C GLU A 424 16.37 -17.86 33.54
N ASP A 425 15.59 -17.92 32.47
CA ASP A 425 15.95 -17.25 31.23
C ASP A 425 15.82 -15.72 31.30
N LYS A 426 16.92 -15.04 30.94
CA LYS A 426 17.02 -13.58 31.01
C LYS A 426 16.05 -12.87 30.07
N ASP A 427 15.88 -13.35 28.83
CA ASP A 427 15.03 -12.69 27.84
C ASP A 427 13.55 -12.81 28.23
N ILE A 428 13.13 -14.00 28.69
CA ILE A 428 11.77 -14.20 29.19
C ILE A 428 11.52 -13.31 30.39
N ARG A 429 12.45 -13.27 31.36
CA ARG A 429 12.30 -12.37 32.53
C ARG A 429 12.15 -10.91 32.14
N GLU A 430 12.77 -10.45 31.07
CA GLU A 430 12.61 -9.08 30.57
C GLU A 430 11.20 -8.80 30.04
N ILE A 431 10.57 -9.78 29.35
CA ILE A 431 9.16 -9.71 28.92
C ILE A 431 8.24 -9.50 30.14
N PHE A 432 8.44 -10.28 31.20
CA PHE A 432 7.66 -10.15 32.43
C PHE A 432 7.97 -8.87 33.22
N ARG A 433 9.23 -8.41 33.25
CA ARG A 433 9.63 -7.21 34.02
C ARG A 433 8.86 -5.97 33.58
N ALA A 434 8.66 -5.79 32.27
CA ALA A 434 7.92 -4.66 31.72
C ALA A 434 6.46 -4.59 32.19
N VAL A 435 5.88 -5.74 32.54
CA VAL A 435 4.53 -5.84 33.11
C VAL A 435 4.57 -5.70 34.63
N GLN A 436 5.52 -6.37 35.29
CA GLN A 436 5.71 -6.32 36.76
C GLN A 436 5.96 -4.90 37.29
N GLU A 437 6.68 -4.05 36.56
CA GLU A 437 6.93 -2.65 36.93
C GLU A 437 5.64 -1.82 37.09
N LYS A 438 4.50 -2.32 36.57
CA LYS A 438 3.19 -1.68 36.66
C LYS A 438 2.25 -2.31 37.70
N LEU A 439 2.71 -3.34 38.43
CA LEU A 439 1.91 -4.07 39.42
C LEU A 439 2.18 -3.54 40.84
N PRO A 440 1.19 -3.58 41.76
CA PRO A 440 -0.18 -4.05 41.56
C PRO A 440 -1.05 -3.03 40.83
N THR A 441 -1.99 -3.50 40.00
CA THR A 441 -2.93 -2.66 39.24
C THR A 441 -4.32 -3.27 39.21
N PHE A 442 -5.34 -2.54 38.74
CA PHE A 442 -6.64 -3.12 38.48
C PHE A 442 -6.55 -4.20 37.41
N TYR A 443 -7.29 -5.28 37.61
CA TYR A 443 -7.27 -6.40 36.68
C TYR A 443 -7.74 -5.95 35.28
N ASP A 444 -6.98 -6.29 34.25
CA ASP A 444 -7.33 -6.04 32.85
C ASP A 444 -6.87 -7.25 32.03
N THR A 445 -7.81 -7.92 31.37
CA THR A 445 -7.55 -9.11 30.56
C THR A 445 -6.54 -8.84 29.43
N LYS A 446 -6.50 -7.60 28.92
CA LYS A 446 -5.56 -7.20 27.85
C LYS A 446 -4.11 -7.29 28.28
N ILE A 447 -3.80 -7.12 29.56
CA ILE A 447 -2.42 -7.25 30.06
C ILE A 447 -1.93 -8.69 29.87
N ILE A 448 -2.77 -9.66 30.24
CA ILE A 448 -2.48 -11.10 30.15
C ILE A 448 -2.45 -11.57 28.70
N GLU A 449 -3.40 -11.15 27.87
CA GLU A 449 -3.44 -11.47 26.44
C GLU A 449 -2.19 -10.97 25.71
N ASN A 450 -1.79 -9.72 25.94
CA ASN A 450 -0.58 -9.16 25.33
C ASN A 450 0.68 -9.89 25.80
N LEU A 451 0.77 -10.24 27.07
CA LEU A 451 1.88 -11.00 27.63
C LEU A 451 2.01 -12.39 26.97
N ASN A 452 0.88 -13.11 26.84
CA ASN A 452 0.82 -14.41 26.17
C ASN A 452 1.25 -14.31 24.69
N LEU A 453 0.78 -13.28 23.97
CA LEU A 453 1.18 -13.02 22.59
C LEU A 453 2.68 -12.71 22.48
N GLN A 454 3.25 -11.98 23.44
CA GLN A 454 4.69 -11.69 23.46
C GLN A 454 5.54 -12.95 23.67
N LEU A 455 5.08 -13.90 24.51
CA LEU A 455 5.78 -15.17 24.73
C LEU A 455 5.73 -16.07 23.50
N ASP A 456 4.55 -16.27 22.90
CA ASP A 456 4.41 -17.05 21.66
C ASP A 456 5.27 -16.44 20.52
N LYS A 457 5.24 -15.12 20.40
CA LYS A 457 6.10 -14.40 19.45
C LYS A 457 7.58 -14.63 19.73
N TYR A 458 8.02 -14.52 20.99
CA TYR A 458 9.41 -14.76 21.37
C TYR A 458 9.90 -16.15 20.96
N PHE A 459 9.09 -17.19 21.21
CA PHE A 459 9.42 -18.56 20.84
C PHE A 459 9.62 -18.73 19.33
N LYS A 460 8.65 -18.27 18.54
CA LYS A 460 8.70 -18.33 17.07
C LYS A 460 9.87 -17.50 16.51
N GLU A 461 10.09 -16.30 17.06
CA GLU A 461 11.16 -15.40 16.62
C GLU A 461 12.55 -15.93 16.94
N LYS A 462 12.73 -16.78 17.95
CA LYS A 462 14.04 -17.34 18.32
C LYS A 462 14.26 -18.77 17.85
N GLY A 463 13.23 -19.45 17.33
CA GLY A 463 13.30 -20.81 16.81
C GLY A 463 12.98 -21.90 17.83
N TYR A 464 12.23 -21.58 18.88
CA TYR A 464 11.75 -22.53 19.89
C TYR A 464 10.37 -23.07 19.48
N MET A 465 10.32 -24.07 18.60
CA MET A 465 9.06 -24.54 17.98
C MET A 465 8.16 -25.37 18.91
N GLU A 466 8.69 -25.78 20.05
CA GLU A 466 7.97 -26.49 21.12
C GLU A 466 7.84 -25.62 22.36
N GLY A 467 8.10 -24.32 22.24
CA GLY A 467 7.90 -23.37 23.31
C GLY A 467 6.43 -23.37 23.73
N ASP A 468 6.20 -23.56 25.01
CA ASP A 468 4.87 -23.60 25.61
C ASP A 468 4.88 -22.84 26.93
N PHE A 469 3.71 -22.33 27.32
CA PHE A 469 3.51 -21.68 28.60
C PHE A 469 2.13 -22.01 29.15
N SER A 470 2.08 -22.23 30.46
CA SER A 470 0.82 -22.34 31.21
C SER A 470 0.81 -21.31 32.32
N ALA A 471 -0.37 -20.78 32.62
CA ALA A 471 -0.58 -19.83 33.70
C ALA A 471 -1.58 -20.40 34.70
N GLU A 472 -1.13 -20.59 35.93
CA GLU A 472 -2.00 -20.93 37.06
C GLU A 472 -2.39 -19.64 37.77
N VAL A 473 -3.69 -19.42 37.99
CA VAL A 473 -4.19 -18.23 38.70
C VAL A 473 -4.44 -18.58 40.15
N ARG A 474 -3.75 -17.91 41.07
CA ARG A 474 -4.06 -17.94 42.51
C ARG A 474 -4.93 -16.75 42.86
N LEU A 475 -6.05 -17.04 43.49
CA LEU A 475 -6.98 -16.03 43.98
C LEU A 475 -6.84 -15.94 45.49
N GLU A 476 -6.54 -14.75 45.98
CA GLU A 476 -6.61 -14.41 47.40
C GLU A 476 -7.80 -13.47 47.57
N GLU A 477 -8.81 -13.91 48.31
CA GLU A 477 -10.04 -13.15 48.50
C GLU A 477 -10.10 -12.61 49.92
N ASP A 478 -10.06 -11.28 50.02
CA ASP A 478 -10.30 -10.55 51.25
C ASP A 478 -11.76 -10.08 51.31
N LYS A 479 -12.11 -9.34 52.37
CA LYS A 479 -13.46 -8.77 52.52
C LYS A 479 -13.84 -7.84 51.35
N ASP A 480 -12.89 -7.06 50.85
CA ASP A 480 -13.15 -5.95 49.91
C ASP A 480 -12.58 -6.17 48.48
N ALA A 481 -11.65 -7.11 48.31
CA ALA A 481 -10.94 -7.32 47.06
C ALA A 481 -10.61 -8.80 46.80
N VAL A 482 -10.53 -9.15 45.52
CA VAL A 482 -9.96 -10.40 45.00
C VAL A 482 -8.64 -10.05 44.34
N PHE A 483 -7.55 -10.60 44.87
CA PHE A 483 -6.21 -10.46 44.35
C PHE A 483 -5.89 -11.62 43.43
N TYR A 484 -5.50 -11.31 42.20
CA TYR A 484 -5.08 -12.26 41.19
C TYR A 484 -3.56 -12.30 41.15
N THR A 485 -2.99 -13.47 41.39
CA THR A 485 -1.56 -13.74 41.17
C THR A 485 -1.41 -14.78 40.08
N TYR A 486 -0.81 -14.41 38.96
CA TYR A 486 -0.57 -15.33 37.84
C TYR A 486 0.80 -15.98 37.99
N LEU A 487 0.82 -17.31 38.05
CA LEU A 487 2.03 -18.12 38.09
C LEU A 487 2.25 -18.74 36.72
N TYR A 488 3.18 -18.18 35.96
CA TYR A 488 3.57 -18.67 34.65
C TYR A 488 4.64 -19.74 34.77
N LYS A 489 4.37 -20.91 34.19
CA LYS A 489 5.35 -21.96 33.92
C LYS A 489 5.67 -21.90 32.44
N VAL A 490 6.90 -21.48 32.12
CA VAL A 490 7.32 -21.25 30.75
C VAL A 490 8.41 -22.25 30.37
N THR A 491 8.12 -23.09 29.39
CA THR A 491 9.05 -24.11 28.89
C THR A 491 9.44 -23.76 27.46
N LYS A 492 10.70 -23.39 27.24
CA LYS A 492 11.21 -23.05 25.90
C LYS A 492 11.29 -24.23 24.95
N GLY A 493 11.57 -25.43 25.47
CA GLY A 493 12.01 -26.55 24.64
C GLY A 493 13.39 -26.31 24.00
N GLU A 494 13.76 -27.20 23.08
CA GLU A 494 15.02 -27.10 22.34
C GLU A 494 14.93 -26.06 21.21
N ARG A 495 16.07 -25.47 20.87
CA ARG A 495 16.16 -24.56 19.73
C ARG A 495 16.35 -25.34 18.44
N TYR A 496 15.46 -25.11 17.48
CA TYR A 496 15.47 -25.85 16.23
C TYR A 496 16.56 -25.36 15.27
N ARG A 497 17.24 -26.28 14.61
CA ARG A 497 18.22 -25.98 13.56
C ARG A 497 17.53 -25.61 12.25
N LEU A 498 18.18 -24.80 11.43
CA LEU A 498 17.71 -24.57 10.07
C LEU A 498 17.92 -25.85 9.24
N GLY A 499 16.87 -26.30 8.58
CA GLY A 499 16.87 -27.49 7.73
C GLY A 499 17.23 -27.18 6.27
N GLU A 500 16.57 -27.93 5.39
CA GLU A 500 16.73 -27.80 3.93
C GLU A 500 15.92 -26.64 3.37
N ASP A 501 16.50 -25.96 2.38
CA ASP A 501 15.80 -24.97 1.55
C ASP A 501 15.35 -25.65 0.26
N VAL A 502 14.04 -25.81 0.10
CA VAL A 502 13.39 -26.33 -1.09
C VAL A 502 13.00 -25.15 -1.97
N TYR A 503 13.67 -24.97 -3.11
CA TYR A 503 13.29 -24.00 -4.13
C TYR A 503 12.33 -24.64 -5.11
N TYR A 504 11.27 -23.93 -5.49
CA TYR A 504 10.29 -24.40 -6.48
C TYR A 504 9.80 -23.25 -7.35
N GLY A 505 9.65 -23.49 -8.66
CA GLY A 505 9.04 -22.54 -9.62
C GLY A 505 10.04 -21.65 -10.38
N TYR A 506 11.35 -21.77 -10.13
CA TYR A 506 12.35 -21.06 -10.92
C TYR A 506 12.45 -21.67 -12.32
N LYS A 507 12.78 -20.86 -13.33
CA LYS A 507 12.78 -21.28 -14.74
C LYS A 507 14.17 -21.25 -15.34
N LYS A 508 14.89 -20.16 -15.13
CA LYS A 508 16.16 -19.91 -15.81
C LYS A 508 17.28 -19.51 -14.88
N ILE A 509 16.98 -18.85 -13.75
CA ILE A 509 18.01 -18.56 -12.75
C ILE A 509 18.55 -19.88 -12.19
N SER A 510 19.87 -19.95 -11.98
CA SER A 510 20.46 -21.16 -11.43
C SER A 510 20.24 -21.27 -9.92
N GLN A 511 20.13 -22.51 -9.42
CA GLN A 511 20.01 -22.78 -7.98
C GLN A 511 21.17 -22.19 -7.17
N ARG A 512 22.36 -22.06 -7.77
CA ARG A 512 23.52 -21.45 -7.12
C ARG A 512 23.25 -19.98 -6.81
N GLU A 513 22.70 -19.23 -7.74
CA GLU A 513 22.36 -17.81 -7.52
C GLU A 513 21.24 -17.65 -6.48
N LEU A 514 20.24 -18.55 -6.49
CA LEU A 514 19.20 -18.61 -5.44
C LEU A 514 19.82 -18.79 -4.04
N SER A 515 20.84 -19.63 -3.94
CA SER A 515 21.55 -19.88 -2.68
C SER A 515 22.31 -18.65 -2.17
N TYR A 516 22.80 -17.78 -3.08
CA TYR A 516 23.45 -16.53 -2.70
C TYR A 516 22.46 -15.50 -2.18
N MET A 517 21.20 -15.50 -2.63
CA MET A 517 20.15 -14.64 -2.11
C MET A 517 19.59 -15.14 -0.76
N THR A 518 19.73 -16.44 -0.49
CA THR A 518 19.10 -17.09 0.66
C THR A 518 19.91 -16.92 1.94
N VAL A 519 19.27 -16.42 2.99
CA VAL A 519 19.91 -16.23 4.28
C VAL A 519 19.83 -17.53 5.07
N ARG A 520 20.98 -18.05 5.46
CA ARG A 520 21.15 -19.26 6.28
C ARG A 520 21.98 -18.94 7.53
N ASP A 521 21.69 -19.69 8.58
CA ASP A 521 22.35 -19.72 9.89
C ASP A 521 22.22 -21.15 10.47
N GLU A 522 22.89 -21.47 11.57
CA GLU A 522 22.82 -22.81 12.20
C GLU A 522 21.41 -23.08 12.77
N TYR A 523 20.83 -22.09 13.44
CA TYR A 523 19.51 -22.19 14.06
C TYR A 523 18.47 -21.42 13.25
N TYR A 524 17.26 -21.96 13.19
CA TYR A 524 16.14 -21.24 12.59
C TYR A 524 15.71 -20.08 13.50
N TYR A 525 15.32 -18.97 12.89
CA TYR A 525 14.59 -17.89 13.54
C TYR A 525 13.88 -17.05 12.47
N ARG A 526 12.72 -16.48 12.81
CA ARG A 526 11.82 -15.85 11.82
C ARG A 526 12.49 -14.78 10.95
N LYS A 527 13.39 -13.99 11.53
CA LYS A 527 14.11 -12.91 10.83
C LYS A 527 14.95 -13.41 9.63
N LEU A 528 15.36 -14.69 9.61
CA LEU A 528 16.04 -15.28 8.45
C LEU A 528 15.14 -15.29 7.21
N ASP A 529 13.86 -15.57 7.38
CA ASP A 529 12.88 -15.61 6.30
C ASP A 529 12.61 -14.20 5.80
N ASP A 530 12.45 -13.24 6.71
CA ASP A 530 12.24 -11.83 6.36
C ASP A 530 13.43 -11.27 5.56
N MET A 531 14.66 -11.57 5.97
CA MET A 531 15.87 -11.16 5.24
C MET A 531 16.04 -11.89 3.91
N THR A 532 15.68 -13.17 3.85
CA THR A 532 15.68 -13.94 2.60
C THR A 532 14.69 -13.32 1.62
N LEU A 533 13.46 -13.09 2.08
CA LEU A 533 12.41 -12.45 1.29
C LEU A 533 12.83 -11.07 0.79
N TYR A 534 13.45 -10.24 1.64
CA TYR A 534 14.01 -8.96 1.25
C TYR A 534 15.07 -9.08 0.14
N ASN A 535 16.01 -10.04 0.24
CA ASN A 535 17.03 -10.24 -0.80
C ASN A 535 16.40 -10.67 -2.14
N PHE A 536 15.42 -11.58 -2.09
CA PHE A 536 14.71 -12.02 -3.29
C PHE A 536 13.94 -10.87 -3.96
N TYR A 537 13.23 -10.04 -3.21
CA TYR A 537 12.53 -8.87 -3.79
C TYR A 537 13.50 -7.82 -4.32
N THR A 538 14.54 -7.48 -3.57
CA THR A 538 15.53 -6.48 -3.99
C THR A 538 16.43 -6.95 -5.14
N SER A 539 16.40 -8.24 -5.50
CA SER A 539 17.06 -8.74 -6.71
C SER A 539 16.44 -8.18 -8.00
N ASP A 540 15.17 -7.77 -7.96
CA ASP A 540 14.31 -7.43 -9.11
C ASP A 540 14.06 -8.59 -10.09
N ILE A 541 14.51 -9.82 -9.81
CA ILE A 541 14.37 -10.99 -10.70
C ILE A 541 13.01 -11.68 -10.51
N PHE A 542 12.35 -11.48 -9.38
CA PHE A 542 11.12 -12.18 -9.02
C PHE A 542 9.96 -11.21 -8.88
N SER A 543 8.79 -11.62 -9.38
CA SER A 543 7.52 -10.91 -9.21
C SER A 543 6.73 -11.44 -8.00
N GLY A 544 7.02 -12.66 -7.55
CA GLY A 544 6.40 -13.28 -6.38
C GLY A 544 7.34 -14.24 -5.67
N VAL A 545 7.38 -14.15 -4.34
CA VAL A 545 8.22 -15.00 -3.47
C VAL A 545 7.41 -15.36 -2.23
N ARG A 546 7.21 -16.66 -1.99
CA ARG A 546 6.50 -17.16 -0.81
C ARG A 546 7.40 -18.14 -0.06
N ILE A 547 7.58 -17.90 1.24
CA ILE A 547 8.35 -18.78 2.13
C ILE A 547 7.39 -19.44 3.10
N GLN A 548 7.34 -20.77 3.06
CA GLN A 548 6.60 -21.59 4.02
C GLN A 548 7.59 -22.43 4.84
N THR A 549 7.30 -22.62 6.12
CA THR A 549 8.19 -23.34 7.05
C THR A 549 7.55 -24.64 7.52
N PHE A 550 8.32 -25.72 7.52
CA PHE A 550 7.88 -27.06 7.92
C PHE A 550 8.73 -27.52 9.09
N VAL A 551 8.07 -27.81 10.21
CA VAL A 551 8.73 -28.16 11.48
C VAL A 551 8.89 -29.67 11.56
N ASP A 552 10.13 -30.14 11.49
CA ASP A 552 10.52 -31.51 11.79
C ASP A 552 10.83 -31.62 13.28
N ARG A 553 9.84 -32.09 14.04
CA ARG A 553 9.97 -32.27 15.49
C ARG A 553 10.89 -33.41 15.89
N LYS A 554 11.08 -34.40 15.02
CA LYS A 554 11.90 -35.59 15.29
C LYS A 554 13.38 -35.26 15.23
N ASN A 555 13.81 -34.54 14.20
CA ASN A 555 15.21 -34.13 14.03
C ASN A 555 15.49 -32.70 14.50
N LYS A 556 14.50 -32.01 15.09
CA LYS A 556 14.58 -30.64 15.60
C LYS A 556 15.07 -29.65 14.54
N LYS A 557 14.47 -29.74 13.34
CA LYS A 557 14.80 -28.91 12.19
C LYS A 557 13.59 -28.15 11.66
N VAL A 558 13.84 -27.01 11.02
CA VAL A 558 12.82 -26.26 10.28
C VAL A 558 13.24 -26.18 8.82
N HIS A 559 12.51 -26.90 7.96
CA HIS A 559 12.69 -26.85 6.51
C HIS A 559 11.94 -25.66 5.93
N ARG A 560 12.41 -25.12 4.80
CA ARG A 560 11.76 -24.00 4.12
C ARG A 560 11.38 -24.39 2.71
N LEU A 561 10.16 -24.10 2.31
CA LEU A 561 9.72 -24.11 0.93
C LEU A 561 9.71 -22.66 0.43
N ILE A 562 10.61 -22.35 -0.50
CA ILE A 562 10.74 -21.06 -1.15
C ILE A 562 10.16 -21.18 -2.56
N GLN A 563 8.91 -20.74 -2.70
CA GLN A 563 8.19 -20.73 -3.97
C GLN A 563 8.50 -19.42 -4.71
N LEU A 564 8.92 -19.53 -5.96
CA LEU A 564 9.47 -18.45 -6.76
C LEU A 564 8.67 -18.26 -8.04
N GLN A 565 8.37 -17.01 -8.36
CA GLN A 565 7.82 -16.60 -9.64
C GLN A 565 8.77 -15.58 -10.28
N GLU A 566 9.55 -16.02 -11.27
CA GLU A 566 10.45 -15.14 -12.03
C GLU A 566 9.65 -14.03 -12.76
N ASP A 567 10.15 -12.80 -12.68
CA ASP A 567 9.64 -11.65 -13.41
C ASP A 567 10.08 -11.70 -14.89
N LYS A 568 9.48 -10.84 -15.71
CA LYS A 568 9.91 -10.62 -17.09
C LYS A 568 11.33 -10.08 -17.09
N ARG A 569 12.18 -10.73 -17.89
CA ARG A 569 13.59 -10.37 -18.02
C ARG A 569 13.81 -9.01 -18.66
N GLY A 570 13.11 -8.73 -19.76
CA GLY A 570 13.28 -7.50 -20.51
C GLY A 570 12.32 -6.43 -20.00
N TYR A 571 12.85 -5.22 -19.79
CA TYR A 571 12.04 -4.07 -19.43
C TYR A 571 12.54 -2.80 -20.14
N TYR A 572 11.67 -1.81 -20.23
CA TYR A 572 12.01 -0.51 -20.80
C TYR A 572 11.30 0.60 -20.03
N ASP A 573 11.97 1.74 -19.91
CA ASP A 573 11.41 2.94 -19.28
C ASP A 573 11.54 4.13 -20.24
N LEU A 574 10.48 4.93 -20.35
CA LEU A 574 10.46 6.17 -21.12
C LEU A 574 10.11 7.31 -20.17
N ALA A 575 10.92 8.36 -20.16
CA ALA A 575 10.74 9.52 -19.32
C ALA A 575 10.68 10.79 -20.19
N VAL A 576 9.69 11.63 -19.95
CA VAL A 576 9.61 12.98 -20.51
C VAL A 576 9.32 13.92 -19.36
N GLY A 577 10.09 14.99 -19.26
CA GLY A 577 9.88 16.02 -18.27
C GLY A 577 10.22 17.40 -18.83
N TYR A 578 9.81 18.43 -18.10
CA TYR A 578 10.17 19.80 -18.43
C TYR A 578 10.59 20.53 -17.17
N ASN A 579 11.67 21.30 -17.25
CA ASN A 579 11.91 22.33 -16.26
C ASN A 579 12.47 23.61 -16.90
N THR A 580 12.31 24.77 -16.24
CA THR A 580 12.76 26.06 -16.79
C THR A 580 14.27 26.15 -17.05
N GLN A 581 15.07 25.34 -16.37
CA GLN A 581 16.54 25.36 -16.47
C GLN A 581 17.08 24.45 -17.59
N ASP A 582 16.59 23.21 -17.67
CA ASP A 582 17.04 22.15 -18.57
C ASP A 582 16.11 21.95 -19.77
N ARG A 583 15.01 22.72 -19.83
CA ARG A 583 13.95 22.65 -20.83
C ARG A 583 13.35 21.24 -20.87
N ILE A 584 13.14 20.69 -22.06
CA ILE A 584 12.61 19.34 -22.23
C ILE A 584 13.70 18.34 -21.89
N THR A 585 13.39 17.40 -21.01
CA THR A 585 14.21 16.25 -20.68
C THR A 585 13.56 15.00 -21.25
N LEU A 586 14.33 14.22 -22.01
CA LEU A 586 13.97 12.93 -22.57
C LEU A 586 14.85 11.86 -21.92
N GLY A 587 14.25 10.75 -21.52
CA GLY A 587 14.94 9.59 -20.97
C GLY A 587 14.41 8.32 -21.62
N PHE A 588 15.32 7.42 -21.93
CA PHE A 588 15.01 6.09 -22.42
C PHE A 588 15.93 5.09 -21.74
N GLN A 589 15.37 4.03 -21.20
CA GLN A 589 16.08 2.95 -20.55
C GLN A 589 15.62 1.63 -21.13
N LEU A 590 16.58 0.73 -21.36
CA LEU A 590 16.35 -0.65 -21.74
C LEU A 590 17.14 -1.54 -20.79
N GLY A 591 16.50 -2.55 -20.22
CA GLY A 591 17.13 -3.46 -19.29
C GLY A 591 16.83 -4.91 -19.60
N LEU A 592 17.79 -5.78 -19.30
CA LEU A 592 17.67 -7.22 -19.36
C LEU A 592 18.20 -7.81 -18.06
N LYS A 593 17.28 -8.31 -17.24
CA LYS A 593 17.53 -8.99 -15.97
C LYS A 593 17.95 -10.44 -16.20
N ASP A 594 18.72 -10.98 -15.24
CA ASP A 594 19.11 -12.39 -15.19
C ASP A 594 19.71 -12.92 -16.51
N LEU A 595 20.74 -12.22 -16.98
CA LEU A 595 21.49 -12.60 -18.16
C LEU A 595 22.10 -13.99 -17.94
N MET A 596 21.77 -14.92 -18.84
CA MET A 596 22.22 -16.32 -18.81
C MET A 596 21.87 -17.11 -17.53
N GLY A 597 20.93 -16.65 -16.69
CA GLY A 597 20.59 -17.36 -15.45
C GLY A 597 21.56 -17.12 -14.29
N LEU A 598 22.38 -16.06 -14.40
CA LEU A 598 23.46 -15.73 -13.46
C LEU A 598 23.11 -14.57 -12.52
N GLY A 599 21.88 -14.06 -12.53
CA GLY A 599 21.50 -12.89 -11.72
C GLY A 599 22.07 -11.54 -12.22
N VAL A 600 22.91 -11.57 -13.26
CA VAL A 600 23.51 -10.37 -13.88
C VAL A 600 22.45 -9.56 -14.64
N GLU A 601 22.42 -8.25 -14.43
CA GLU A 601 21.59 -7.30 -15.14
C GLU A 601 22.43 -6.50 -16.15
N LEU A 602 21.89 -6.32 -17.36
CA LEU A 602 22.43 -5.40 -18.38
C LEU A 602 21.43 -4.27 -18.60
N LYS A 603 21.87 -3.02 -18.50
CA LYS A 603 21.03 -1.83 -18.60
C LYS A 603 21.64 -0.77 -19.52
N GLY A 604 20.93 -0.42 -20.58
CA GLY A 604 21.24 0.72 -21.44
C GLY A 604 20.37 1.93 -21.07
N MET A 605 20.97 3.11 -20.99
CA MET A 605 20.29 4.37 -20.68
C MET A 605 20.73 5.46 -21.64
N TYR A 606 19.75 6.18 -22.18
CA TYR A 606 19.91 7.41 -22.93
C TYR A 606 19.12 8.52 -22.24
N ALA A 607 19.75 9.66 -21.99
CA ALA A 607 19.07 10.83 -21.43
C ALA A 607 19.54 12.11 -22.14
N ARG A 608 18.60 13.01 -22.46
CA ARG A 608 18.90 14.27 -23.14
C ARG A 608 18.06 15.43 -22.58
N SER A 609 18.69 16.58 -22.41
CA SER A 609 18.06 17.86 -22.09
C SER A 609 18.73 18.98 -22.88
N SER A 610 18.33 20.24 -22.68
CA SER A 610 19.02 21.38 -23.31
C SER A 610 20.46 21.57 -22.83
N LYS A 611 20.82 21.00 -21.69
CA LYS A 611 22.14 21.16 -21.05
C LYS A 611 22.91 19.87 -20.88
N ARG A 612 22.31 18.71 -21.16
CA ARG A 612 22.92 17.41 -20.89
C ARG A 612 22.56 16.42 -21.99
N GLU A 613 23.51 15.59 -22.37
CA GLU A 613 23.24 14.39 -23.17
C GLU A 613 24.11 13.25 -22.63
N ALA A 614 23.50 12.13 -22.25
CA ALA A 614 24.17 11.03 -21.57
C ALA A 614 23.78 9.69 -22.19
N TYR A 615 24.79 8.87 -22.42
CA TYR A 615 24.70 7.48 -22.84
C TYR A 615 25.40 6.64 -21.78
N ARG A 616 24.74 5.59 -21.28
CA ARG A 616 25.31 4.68 -20.30
C ARG A 616 24.90 3.25 -20.60
N LEU A 617 25.87 2.35 -20.56
CA LEU A 617 25.65 0.90 -20.54
C LEU A 617 26.20 0.37 -19.23
N SER A 618 25.33 -0.20 -18.40
CA SER A 618 25.63 -0.72 -17.08
C SER A 618 25.49 -2.24 -17.08
N VAL A 619 26.42 -2.94 -16.45
CA VAL A 619 26.34 -4.38 -16.17
C VAL A 619 26.60 -4.59 -14.69
N GLY A 620 25.72 -5.31 -14.00
CA GLY A 620 25.86 -5.46 -12.55
C GLY A 620 25.19 -6.71 -12.01
N ASP A 621 25.60 -7.10 -10.81
CA ASP A 621 24.99 -8.19 -10.05
C ASP A 621 24.87 -7.74 -8.60
N LYS A 622 23.65 -7.85 -8.06
CA LYS A 622 23.34 -7.48 -6.68
C LYS A 622 23.81 -8.54 -5.69
N PHE A 623 24.06 -9.78 -6.07
CA PHE A 623 24.43 -10.87 -5.15
C PHE A 623 25.65 -11.63 -5.65
N PHE A 624 26.67 -10.89 -6.06
CA PHE A 624 27.88 -11.39 -6.71
C PHE A 624 28.61 -12.43 -5.83
N PHE A 625 28.41 -13.71 -6.13
CA PHE A 625 28.93 -14.88 -5.41
C PHE A 625 28.51 -15.03 -3.94
N THR A 626 27.78 -14.06 -3.37
CA THR A 626 27.32 -14.07 -1.97
C THR A 626 26.29 -12.98 -1.72
N ARG A 627 25.43 -13.15 -0.71
CA ARG A 627 24.42 -12.17 -0.30
C ARG A 627 24.97 -10.77 -0.01
N ASN A 628 26.22 -10.70 0.46
CA ASN A 628 26.82 -9.47 0.94
C ASN A 628 27.62 -8.72 -0.12
N LEU A 629 27.86 -9.28 -1.31
CA LEU A 629 28.66 -8.61 -2.34
C LEU A 629 27.79 -8.18 -3.51
N TRP A 630 28.08 -7.01 -4.06
CA TRP A 630 27.54 -6.57 -5.34
C TRP A 630 28.65 -5.97 -6.20
N ILE A 631 28.43 -6.01 -7.51
CA ILE A 631 29.32 -5.42 -8.51
C ILE A 631 28.50 -4.61 -9.49
N ASN A 632 29.04 -3.47 -9.92
CA ASN A 632 28.48 -2.69 -11.01
C ASN A 632 29.59 -2.14 -11.91
N GLY A 633 29.44 -2.30 -13.22
CA GLY A 633 30.33 -1.77 -14.23
C GLY A 633 29.57 -0.87 -15.20
N ASP A 634 30.12 0.30 -15.49
CA ASP A 634 29.51 1.29 -16.37
C ASP A 634 30.45 1.65 -17.51
N ILE A 635 29.93 1.69 -18.73
CA ILE A 635 30.55 2.37 -19.87
C ILE A 635 29.68 3.58 -20.17
N PHE A 636 30.27 4.78 -20.21
CA PHE A 636 29.48 6.00 -20.35
C PHE A 636 30.13 7.04 -21.25
N LYS A 637 29.27 7.87 -21.84
CA LYS A 637 29.62 9.11 -22.53
C LYS A 637 28.59 10.16 -22.14
N GLU A 638 29.05 11.28 -21.61
CA GLU A 638 28.21 12.36 -21.13
C GLU A 638 28.74 13.70 -21.62
N TRP A 639 27.86 14.50 -22.20
CA TRP A 639 28.07 15.90 -22.52
C TRP A 639 27.24 16.77 -21.57
N SER A 640 27.86 17.81 -21.01
CA SER A 640 27.19 18.78 -20.15
C SER A 640 27.60 20.22 -20.47
N GLN A 641 26.61 21.11 -20.49
CA GLN A 641 26.79 22.55 -20.64
C GLN A 641 26.81 23.21 -19.26
N HIS A 642 28.00 23.55 -18.79
CA HIS A 642 28.19 24.38 -17.61
C HIS A 642 28.14 25.86 -17.99
N ARG A 643 28.11 26.73 -16.97
CA ARG A 643 28.08 28.18 -17.21
C ARG A 643 29.39 28.72 -17.79
N SER A 644 30.53 28.19 -17.33
CA SER A 644 31.87 28.66 -17.75
C SER A 644 32.53 27.79 -18.82
N TYR A 645 32.04 26.57 -19.05
CA TYR A 645 32.65 25.61 -19.96
C TYR A 645 31.63 24.58 -20.46
N SER A 646 31.97 23.86 -21.52
CA SER A 646 31.31 22.60 -21.87
C SER A 646 32.23 21.45 -21.50
N LEU A 647 31.64 20.34 -21.03
CA LEU A 647 32.38 19.13 -20.68
C LEU A 647 31.84 17.96 -21.49
N THR A 648 32.75 17.20 -22.10
CA THR A 648 32.43 15.85 -22.60
C THR A 648 33.28 14.84 -21.84
N SER A 649 32.67 13.99 -21.03
CA SER A 649 33.34 12.90 -20.33
C SER A 649 32.99 11.57 -20.98
N LYS A 650 33.98 10.75 -21.30
CA LYS A 650 33.79 9.37 -21.75
C LYS A 650 34.66 8.46 -20.91
N GLY A 651 34.16 7.29 -20.53
CA GLY A 651 34.93 6.43 -19.66
C GLY A 651 34.28 5.10 -19.30
N VAL A 652 35.02 4.36 -18.49
CA VAL A 652 34.58 3.10 -17.89
C VAL A 652 34.74 3.23 -16.38
N ALA A 653 33.77 2.75 -15.62
CA ALA A 653 33.81 2.67 -14.17
C ALA A 653 33.44 1.26 -13.70
N VAL A 654 34.03 0.80 -12.61
CA VAL A 654 33.68 -0.46 -11.93
C VAL A 654 33.65 -0.21 -10.44
N ALA A 655 32.58 -0.64 -9.77
CA ALA A 655 32.41 -0.54 -8.33
C ALA A 655 32.14 -1.93 -7.74
N PHE A 656 32.76 -2.20 -6.60
CA PHE A 656 32.53 -3.38 -5.77
C PHE A 656 32.02 -2.93 -4.42
N GLY A 657 30.92 -3.49 -3.93
CA GLY A 657 30.37 -3.15 -2.62
C GLY A 657 30.15 -4.36 -1.74
N TYR A 658 30.52 -4.22 -0.48
CA TYR A 658 30.20 -5.14 0.59
C TYR A 658 29.09 -4.57 1.48
N ARG A 659 27.96 -5.26 1.57
CA ARG A 659 26.83 -4.95 2.44
C ARG A 659 27.17 -5.29 3.88
N ILE A 660 27.40 -4.26 4.70
CA ILE A 660 27.55 -4.39 6.16
C ILE A 660 26.18 -4.50 6.84
N THR A 661 25.16 -3.90 6.23
CA THR A 661 23.74 -4.06 6.59
C THR A 661 22.94 -4.20 5.28
N PRO A 662 21.65 -4.60 5.32
CA PRO A 662 20.83 -4.70 4.11
C PRO A 662 20.69 -3.41 3.30
N TYR A 663 20.98 -2.26 3.92
CA TYR A 663 20.86 -0.92 3.34
C TYR A 663 22.19 -0.16 3.29
N THR A 664 23.28 -0.67 3.87
CA THR A 664 24.58 0.03 3.89
C THR A 664 25.66 -0.82 3.24
N SER A 665 26.30 -0.25 2.22
CA SER A 665 27.41 -0.85 1.47
C SER A 665 28.67 0.00 1.59
N ILE A 666 29.82 -0.67 1.59
CA ILE A 666 31.13 -0.04 1.58
C ILE A 666 32.01 -0.74 0.55
N GLY A 667 32.87 0.00 -0.16
CA GLY A 667 33.82 -0.66 -1.04
C GLY A 667 34.55 0.26 -2.02
N PRO A 668 35.42 -0.33 -2.85
CA PRO A 668 36.20 0.42 -3.82
C PRO A 668 35.44 0.64 -5.14
N ALA A 669 35.76 1.73 -5.82
CA ALA A 669 35.35 2.00 -7.19
C ALA A 669 36.52 2.55 -8.02
N PHE A 670 36.60 2.15 -9.28
CA PHE A 670 37.69 2.47 -10.19
C PHE A 670 37.08 3.09 -11.44
N SER A 671 37.67 4.16 -11.98
CA SER A 671 37.23 4.70 -13.27
C SER A 671 38.37 5.22 -14.10
N VAL A 672 38.30 5.01 -15.41
CA VAL A 672 39.20 5.60 -16.41
C VAL A 672 38.35 6.50 -17.30
N THR A 673 38.73 7.78 -17.38
CA THR A 673 37.92 8.81 -18.05
C THR A 673 38.78 9.72 -18.91
N ASP A 674 38.29 10.03 -20.11
CA ASP A 674 38.79 11.13 -20.93
C ASP A 674 37.79 12.28 -20.86
N ASN A 675 38.27 13.46 -20.47
CA ASN A 675 37.45 14.62 -20.21
C ASN A 675 37.83 15.76 -21.16
N SER A 676 37.01 16.04 -22.16
CA SER A 676 37.20 17.19 -23.04
C SER A 676 36.57 18.43 -22.42
N VAL A 677 37.40 19.43 -22.13
CA VAL A 677 37.02 20.70 -21.49
C VAL A 677 37.88 21.82 -22.06
N LEU A 678 37.26 22.96 -22.42
CA LEU A 678 37.97 24.16 -22.90
C LEU A 678 38.99 23.87 -24.02
N GLY A 679 38.67 22.96 -24.94
CA GLY A 679 39.54 22.58 -26.06
C GLY A 679 40.71 21.64 -25.71
N SER A 680 40.87 21.25 -24.44
CA SER A 680 41.85 20.24 -24.00
C SER A 680 41.15 18.92 -23.66
N ILE A 681 41.86 17.80 -23.79
CA ILE A 681 41.41 16.49 -23.33
C ILE A 681 42.28 16.13 -22.12
N ILE A 682 41.64 15.76 -21.00
CA ILE A 682 42.32 15.37 -19.76
C ILE A 682 41.94 13.93 -19.43
N SER A 683 42.91 13.03 -19.55
CA SER A 683 42.76 11.61 -19.21
C SER A 683 43.10 11.36 -17.73
N LEU A 684 42.15 10.78 -16.99
CA LEU A 684 42.25 10.53 -15.55
C LEU A 684 41.91 9.09 -15.21
N ARG A 685 42.65 8.54 -14.25
CA ARG A 685 42.33 7.31 -13.52
C ARG A 685 41.92 7.70 -12.12
N LYS A 686 40.72 7.32 -11.69
CA LYS A 686 40.19 7.62 -10.36
C LYS A 686 40.03 6.32 -9.57
N TYR A 687 40.57 6.32 -8.35
CA TYR A 687 40.45 5.26 -7.36
C TYR A 687 39.63 5.82 -6.21
N SER A 688 38.46 5.26 -5.99
CA SER A 688 37.50 5.74 -5.00
C SER A 688 37.20 4.68 -3.97
N PHE A 689 36.87 5.12 -2.77
CA PHE A 689 36.30 4.31 -1.71
C PHE A 689 35.01 4.98 -1.26
N PHE A 690 33.91 4.22 -1.27
CA PHE A 690 32.59 4.73 -0.96
C PHE A 690 32.01 4.05 0.28
N LEU A 691 31.21 4.80 1.03
CA LEU A 691 30.23 4.31 1.97
C LEU A 691 28.86 4.82 1.49
N LEU A 692 27.94 3.91 1.23
CA LEU A 692 26.62 4.19 0.68
C LEU A 692 25.56 3.58 1.61
N ARG A 693 24.57 4.37 2.02
CA ARG A 693 23.39 3.93 2.74
C ARG A 693 22.14 4.30 1.95
N GLU A 694 21.29 3.33 1.65
CA GLU A 694 20.01 3.49 0.97
C GLU A 694 18.93 2.74 1.75
N TYR A 695 18.19 3.46 2.58
CA TYR A 695 17.07 2.92 3.35
C TYR A 695 15.75 3.40 2.78
N ARG A 696 14.80 2.47 2.65
CA ARG A 696 13.41 2.69 2.26
C ARG A 696 12.52 1.93 3.23
N ASP A 697 11.43 2.54 3.67
CA ASP A 697 10.43 1.85 4.50
C ASP A 697 9.62 0.82 3.72
N ASP A 698 9.31 1.11 2.45
CA ASP A 698 8.70 0.19 1.50
C ASP A 698 9.53 0.11 0.19
N ILE A 699 9.64 -1.08 -0.40
CA ILE A 699 10.46 -1.31 -1.60
C ILE A 699 9.79 -0.73 -2.86
N PHE A 700 8.45 -0.76 -2.92
CA PHE A 700 7.66 -0.41 -4.10
C PHE A 700 7.07 1.00 -4.03
N SER A 701 6.69 1.47 -2.83
CA SER A 701 6.05 2.76 -2.61
C SER A 701 6.57 3.43 -1.32
N PRO A 702 7.84 3.86 -1.31
CA PRO A 702 8.48 4.40 -0.12
C PRO A 702 7.85 5.72 0.33
N GLN A 703 7.48 5.81 1.61
CA GLN A 703 7.04 7.04 2.27
C GLN A 703 8.13 7.66 3.14
N ARG A 704 9.17 6.89 3.45
CA ARG A 704 10.39 7.33 4.15
C ARG A 704 11.60 6.83 3.38
N LEU A 705 12.49 7.76 3.04
CA LEU A 705 13.69 7.44 2.25
C LEU A 705 14.90 8.14 2.87
N HIS A 706 15.95 7.38 3.18
CA HIS A 706 17.24 7.92 3.60
C HIS A 706 18.30 7.49 2.60
N TYR A 707 19.03 8.45 2.05
CA TYR A 707 20.16 8.24 1.16
C TYR A 707 21.36 8.97 1.75
N ASP A 708 22.44 8.25 2.06
CA ASP A 708 23.70 8.83 2.49
C ASP A 708 24.84 8.24 1.65
N SER A 709 25.69 9.11 1.10
CA SER A 709 26.85 8.71 0.30
C SER A 709 28.06 9.52 0.74
N LEU A 710 29.12 8.83 1.13
CA LEU A 710 30.43 9.39 1.39
C LEU A 710 31.43 8.74 0.43
N THR A 711 32.09 9.54 -0.40
CA THR A 711 33.05 9.05 -1.40
C THR A 711 34.38 9.79 -1.25
N PHE A 712 35.45 9.03 -1.05
CA PHE A 712 36.82 9.53 -1.12
C PHE A 712 37.45 9.06 -2.44
N THR A 713 38.06 9.96 -3.20
CA THR A 713 38.65 9.67 -4.51
C THR A 713 40.08 10.18 -4.59
N VAL A 714 40.98 9.35 -5.11
CA VAL A 714 42.33 9.71 -5.55
C VAL A 714 42.34 9.65 -7.07
N ALA A 715 42.67 10.75 -7.72
CA ALA A 715 42.79 10.84 -9.18
C ALA A 715 44.25 10.99 -9.59
N GLU A 716 44.64 10.26 -10.63
CA GLU A 716 45.98 10.25 -11.23
C GLU A 716 45.91 10.27 -12.77
N GLY A 717 47.06 10.46 -13.43
CA GLY A 717 47.17 10.68 -14.87
C GLY A 717 47.73 12.06 -15.17
N GLU A 718 47.07 12.83 -16.04
CA GLU A 718 47.52 14.19 -16.40
C GLU A 718 47.29 15.24 -15.29
N ARG A 719 46.42 14.92 -14.34
CA ARG A 719 46.22 15.67 -13.10
C ARG A 719 46.23 14.71 -11.93
N ARG A 720 46.83 15.15 -10.82
CA ARG A 720 46.84 14.41 -9.56
C ARG A 720 46.14 15.22 -8.48
N TYR A 721 45.07 14.67 -7.92
CA TYR A 721 44.32 15.33 -6.85
C TYR A 721 43.55 14.31 -6.01
N THR A 722 43.04 14.77 -4.88
CA THR A 722 42.16 14.01 -4.00
C THR A 722 40.84 14.75 -3.86
N LYS A 723 39.74 14.01 -3.73
CA LYS A 723 38.38 14.54 -3.59
C LYS A 723 37.66 13.79 -2.48
N LEU A 724 36.89 14.50 -1.66
CA LEU A 724 35.98 13.94 -0.68
C LEU A 724 34.61 14.55 -0.91
N GLU A 725 33.57 13.72 -1.01
CA GLU A 725 32.18 14.15 -1.25
C GLU A 725 31.24 13.46 -0.27
N LEU A 726 30.36 14.24 0.34
CA LEU A 726 29.26 13.81 1.19
C LEU A 726 27.95 14.26 0.55
N ASN A 727 26.99 13.35 0.41
CA ASN A 727 25.64 13.63 -0.04
C ASN A 727 24.64 12.88 0.84
N THR A 728 23.69 13.62 1.41
CA THR A 728 22.67 13.13 2.32
C THR A 728 21.32 13.65 1.86
N TYR A 729 20.32 12.78 1.76
CA TYR A 729 18.94 13.10 1.42
C TYR A 729 17.97 12.28 2.28
N TYR A 730 17.04 12.96 2.93
CA TYR A 730 16.05 12.36 3.83
C TYR A 730 14.66 12.85 3.42
N LEU A 731 13.74 11.91 3.24
CA LEU A 731 12.31 12.15 3.11
C LEU A 731 11.64 11.53 4.33
N ILE A 732 11.03 12.38 5.16
CA ILE A 732 10.52 12.02 6.48
C ILE A 732 9.03 12.37 6.56
N PRO A 733 8.12 11.39 6.69
CA PRO A 733 6.70 11.66 6.84
C PRO A 733 6.44 12.26 8.23
N LEU A 734 5.60 13.30 8.28
CA LEU A 734 5.19 14.01 9.49
C LEU A 734 3.66 13.87 9.70
N PRO A 735 3.14 14.12 10.92
CA PRO A 735 1.70 14.17 11.17
C PRO A 735 0.98 15.18 10.26
N ARG A 736 -0.36 15.07 10.17
CA ARG A 736 -1.24 16.01 9.42
C ARG A 736 -0.98 16.06 7.90
N ARG A 737 -0.65 14.94 7.25
CA ARG A 737 -0.43 14.85 5.79
C ARG A 737 0.68 15.80 5.31
N SER A 738 1.79 15.84 6.04
CA SER A 738 2.96 16.65 5.68
C SER A 738 4.22 15.80 5.59
N THR A 739 5.20 16.22 4.80
CA THR A 739 6.46 15.52 4.58
C THR A 739 7.62 16.50 4.66
N LEU A 740 8.63 16.17 5.44
CA LEU A 740 9.87 16.93 5.54
C LEU A 740 10.92 16.34 4.60
N VAL A 741 11.47 17.17 3.73
CA VAL A 741 12.60 16.81 2.86
C VAL A 741 13.84 17.57 3.32
N LEU A 742 14.90 16.84 3.66
CA LEU A 742 16.19 17.38 4.03
C LEU A 742 17.25 16.91 3.05
N LYS A 743 18.07 17.84 2.54
CA LYS A 743 19.23 17.51 1.70
C LYS A 743 20.44 18.25 2.22
N VAL A 744 21.52 17.54 2.46
CA VAL A 744 22.81 18.10 2.87
C VAL A 744 23.88 17.54 1.94
N ALA A 745 24.71 18.41 1.39
CA ALA A 745 25.82 18.01 0.54
C ALA A 745 27.06 18.84 0.87
N GLY A 746 28.23 18.25 0.71
CA GLY A 746 29.48 18.96 0.94
C GLY A 746 30.65 18.21 0.34
N GLY A 747 31.77 18.90 0.18
CA GLY A 747 32.94 18.28 -0.39
C GLY A 747 34.17 19.14 -0.37
N SER A 748 35.30 18.48 -0.55
CA SER A 748 36.61 19.11 -0.68
C SER A 748 37.41 18.47 -1.81
N VAL A 749 38.22 19.26 -2.48
CA VAL A 749 39.12 18.81 -3.53
C VAL A 749 40.47 19.51 -3.43
N SER A 750 41.56 18.78 -3.65
CA SER A 750 42.92 19.33 -3.57
C SER A 750 43.27 20.19 -4.79
N LYS A 751 44.35 20.99 -4.69
CA LYS A 751 44.67 22.06 -5.68
C LYS A 751 44.85 21.57 -7.12
N GLY A 752 45.24 20.31 -7.32
CA GLY A 752 45.50 19.74 -8.64
C GLY A 752 44.25 19.45 -9.47
N ALA A 753 43.05 19.67 -8.93
CA ALA A 753 41.81 19.33 -9.61
C ALA A 753 41.48 20.28 -10.77
N PRO A 754 41.12 19.73 -11.95
CA PRO A 754 40.61 20.50 -13.08
C PRO A 754 39.23 21.10 -12.77
N ILE A 755 38.82 22.08 -13.57
CA ILE A 755 37.58 22.85 -13.32
C ILE A 755 36.33 21.98 -13.22
N PHE A 756 36.25 20.89 -13.97
CA PHE A 756 35.10 19.98 -13.96
C PHE A 756 34.97 19.10 -12.72
N ASP A 757 36.00 19.03 -11.87
CA ASP A 757 35.95 18.35 -10.56
C ASP A 757 35.90 19.36 -9.39
N ARG A 758 35.81 20.66 -9.68
CA ARG A 758 35.56 21.72 -8.70
C ARG A 758 34.06 21.93 -8.51
N PHE A 759 33.72 22.61 -7.42
CA PHE A 759 32.33 22.77 -7.01
C PHE A 759 31.73 24.11 -7.44
N PHE A 760 30.44 24.08 -7.76
CA PHE A 760 29.60 25.23 -8.10
C PHE A 760 28.24 25.04 -7.43
N LEU A 761 27.56 26.13 -7.10
CA LEU A 761 26.18 26.12 -6.61
C LEU A 761 25.34 27.17 -7.35
N GLY A 762 24.04 26.95 -7.46
CA GLY A 762 23.06 27.86 -8.04
C GLY A 762 22.15 27.15 -9.04
N GLY A 763 20.86 27.51 -9.02
CA GLY A 763 19.84 26.97 -9.92
C GLY A 763 18.89 26.00 -9.24
N LEU A 764 18.13 25.26 -10.04
CA LEU A 764 17.02 24.42 -9.56
C LEU A 764 17.49 23.25 -8.66
N LYS A 765 18.69 22.71 -8.93
CA LYS A 765 19.22 21.50 -8.27
C LYS A 765 19.69 21.75 -6.82
N ASP A 766 20.10 22.96 -6.49
CA ASP A 766 20.67 23.34 -5.20
C ASP A 766 20.12 24.68 -4.68
N MET A 767 20.71 25.82 -5.02
CA MET A 767 20.39 27.16 -4.53
C MET A 767 19.47 27.89 -5.50
N ARG A 768 18.14 27.73 -5.34
CA ARG A 768 17.12 28.26 -6.28
C ARG A 768 17.07 29.80 -6.32
N GLY A 769 17.46 30.48 -5.25
CA GLY A 769 17.54 31.95 -5.25
C GLY A 769 18.65 32.51 -6.15
N TYR A 770 19.58 31.66 -6.59
CA TYR A 770 20.75 32.03 -7.39
C TYR A 770 20.65 31.44 -8.79
N SER A 771 21.25 32.12 -9.77
CA SER A 771 21.24 31.63 -11.15
C SER A 771 22.08 30.33 -11.28
N TYR A 772 21.85 29.54 -12.33
CA TYR A 772 22.59 28.30 -12.56
C TYR A 772 24.10 28.49 -12.43
N GLU A 773 24.72 27.70 -11.54
CA GLU A 773 26.15 27.72 -11.20
C GLU A 773 26.72 29.12 -10.91
N GLU A 774 25.94 30.05 -10.36
CA GLU A 774 26.38 31.42 -10.10
C GLU A 774 27.43 31.52 -8.97
N ILE A 775 27.30 30.68 -7.94
CA ILE A 775 28.19 30.67 -6.78
C ILE A 775 29.42 29.80 -7.12
N GLY A 776 30.61 30.38 -6.97
CA GLY A 776 31.87 29.74 -7.38
C GLY A 776 32.36 30.13 -8.77
N GLN A 777 31.66 31.02 -9.47
CA GLN A 777 32.12 31.53 -10.78
C GLN A 777 33.41 32.37 -10.68
N PRO A 778 34.23 32.38 -11.74
CA PRO A 778 34.13 31.57 -12.96
C PRO A 778 34.82 30.19 -12.85
N SER A 779 35.64 29.99 -11.83
CA SER A 779 36.66 28.91 -11.76
C SER A 779 36.31 27.73 -10.86
N GLY A 780 35.14 27.75 -10.23
CA GLY A 780 34.74 26.82 -9.18
C GLY A 780 35.50 27.04 -7.87
N GLY A 781 35.08 26.35 -6.82
CA GLY A 781 35.81 26.30 -5.55
C GLY A 781 36.29 24.89 -5.20
N ARG A 782 37.30 24.84 -4.32
CA ARG A 782 37.84 23.60 -3.77
C ARG A 782 37.04 23.01 -2.62
N TYR A 783 36.21 23.80 -1.97
CA TYR A 783 35.35 23.37 -0.87
C TYR A 783 33.94 23.87 -1.13
N TYR A 784 32.95 23.05 -0.82
CA TYR A 784 31.57 23.50 -0.78
C TYR A 784 30.77 22.85 0.34
N LEU A 785 29.70 23.54 0.72
CA LEU A 785 28.66 23.06 1.62
C LEU A 785 27.31 23.51 1.07
N PHE A 786 26.30 22.67 1.19
CA PHE A 786 24.93 22.93 0.79
C PHE A 786 23.96 22.24 1.75
N GLY A 787 22.87 22.92 2.08
CA GLY A 787 21.77 22.41 2.88
C GLY A 787 20.44 22.92 2.34
N ARG A 788 19.42 22.06 2.30
CA ARG A 788 18.05 22.37 1.91
C ARG A 788 17.07 21.70 2.86
N THR A 789 16.05 22.45 3.23
CA THR A 789 14.89 21.98 3.97
C THR A 789 13.64 22.36 3.20
N GLU A 790 12.79 21.39 2.88
CA GLU A 790 11.46 21.60 2.30
C GLU A 790 10.40 20.97 3.21
N LEU A 791 9.28 21.64 3.42
CA LEU A 791 8.12 21.09 4.12
C LEU A 791 6.95 20.99 3.16
N GLU A 792 6.68 19.80 2.64
CA GLU A 792 5.55 19.55 1.75
C GLU A 792 4.27 19.38 2.56
N ILE A 793 3.26 20.21 2.28
CA ILE A 793 1.97 20.22 2.96
C ILE A 793 0.88 19.92 1.95
N SER A 794 0.23 18.77 2.08
CA SER A 794 -0.94 18.41 1.27
C SER A 794 -2.15 19.20 1.74
N VAL A 795 -2.74 20.01 0.85
CA VAL A 795 -3.85 20.91 1.21
C VAL A 795 -5.20 20.20 1.04
N ARG A 796 -5.81 20.29 -0.14
CA ARG A 796 -7.08 19.63 -0.48
C ARG A 796 -6.98 19.11 -1.91
N GLY A 797 -7.43 17.88 -2.14
CA GLY A 797 -7.27 17.25 -3.46
C GLY A 797 -5.79 17.07 -3.83
N PRO A 798 -5.40 17.26 -5.10
CA PRO A 798 -4.02 17.02 -5.55
C PRO A 798 -3.04 18.15 -5.19
N PHE A 799 -3.47 19.22 -4.52
CA PHE A 799 -2.67 20.42 -4.29
C PHE A 799 -1.69 20.28 -3.12
N VAL A 800 -0.46 20.73 -3.35
CA VAL A 800 0.61 20.78 -2.36
C VAL A 800 1.22 22.19 -2.29
N VAL A 801 1.60 22.60 -1.08
CA VAL A 801 2.36 23.83 -0.84
C VAL A 801 3.65 23.46 -0.13
N ILE A 802 4.78 23.99 -0.60
CA ILE A 802 6.11 23.61 -0.13
C ILE A 802 6.93 24.87 0.15
N PRO A 803 6.89 25.44 1.38
CA PRO A 803 7.92 26.35 1.82
C PRO A 803 9.29 25.64 1.86
N PHE A 804 10.33 26.35 1.43
CA PHE A 804 11.70 25.85 1.46
C PHE A 804 12.70 26.90 1.92
N TYR A 805 13.77 26.40 2.53
CA TYR A 805 14.94 27.18 2.93
C TYR A 805 16.22 26.45 2.50
N GLU A 806 17.18 27.22 1.99
CA GLU A 806 18.41 26.72 1.40
C GLU A 806 19.59 27.55 1.88
N MET A 807 20.72 26.89 2.08
CA MET A 807 21.98 27.54 2.39
C MET A 807 23.11 26.84 1.66
N GLY A 808 24.14 27.58 1.26
CA GLY A 808 25.30 26.98 0.64
C GLY A 808 26.40 27.98 0.34
N GLY A 809 27.62 27.48 0.21
CA GLY A 809 28.79 28.28 -0.07
C GLY A 809 29.84 27.47 -0.80
N VAL A 810 30.60 28.16 -1.64
CA VAL A 810 31.71 27.61 -2.42
C VAL A 810 32.94 28.49 -2.20
N SER A 811 34.09 27.90 -1.92
CA SER A 811 35.34 28.66 -1.74
C SER A 811 36.58 27.84 -2.06
N ASP A 812 37.68 28.52 -2.32
CA ASP A 812 39.00 27.91 -2.46
C ASP A 812 39.69 27.64 -1.13
N ARG A 813 39.19 28.16 -0.01
CA ARG A 813 39.71 27.90 1.34
C ARG A 813 38.55 27.62 2.29
N ILE A 814 38.66 26.55 3.07
CA ILE A 814 37.61 26.13 4.01
C ILE A 814 37.25 27.21 5.04
N SER A 815 38.23 27.98 5.53
CA SER A 815 38.03 29.07 6.48
C SER A 815 37.40 30.34 5.88
N ARG A 816 37.21 30.39 4.56
CA ARG A 816 36.64 31.52 3.82
C ARG A 816 35.43 31.13 2.99
N ILE A 817 34.67 30.12 3.44
CA ILE A 817 33.41 29.79 2.78
C ILE A 817 32.39 30.87 3.16
N ASP A 818 32.01 31.67 2.17
CA ASP A 818 30.92 32.62 2.29
C ASP A 818 29.59 31.87 2.13
N ILE A 819 28.84 31.72 3.22
CA ILE A 819 27.57 30.99 3.23
C ILE A 819 26.46 31.92 2.77
N LYS A 820 25.95 31.65 1.58
CA LYS A 820 24.76 32.26 1.03
C LYS A 820 23.53 31.47 1.44
N HIS A 821 22.37 32.11 1.44
CA HIS A 821 21.10 31.45 1.73
C HIS A 821 20.03 31.90 0.73
N SER A 822 19.00 31.09 0.54
CA SER A 822 17.80 31.42 -0.22
C SER A 822 16.57 30.81 0.44
N PHE A 823 15.42 31.41 0.21
CA PHE A 823 14.15 30.91 0.72
C PHE A 823 13.08 31.11 -0.34
N GLY A 824 11.98 30.37 -0.22
CA GLY A 824 10.90 30.47 -1.17
C GLY A 824 9.73 29.58 -0.86
N VAL A 825 8.77 29.58 -1.78
CA VAL A 825 7.56 28.78 -1.69
C VAL A 825 7.32 28.15 -3.07
N SER A 826 6.99 26.86 -3.05
CA SER A 826 6.48 26.13 -4.20
C SER A 826 4.98 25.91 -4.04
N ALA A 827 4.22 26.11 -5.12
CA ALA A 827 2.86 25.60 -5.23
C ALA A 827 2.86 24.50 -6.29
N GLY A 828 2.18 23.40 -6.03
CA GLY A 828 2.11 22.31 -6.98
C GLY A 828 0.81 21.54 -6.93
N PHE A 829 0.62 20.70 -7.94
CA PHE A 829 -0.44 19.70 -7.93
C PHE A 829 0.11 18.37 -8.45
N GLN A 830 -0.28 17.29 -7.78
CA GLN A 830 0.08 15.93 -8.16
C GLN A 830 -0.75 15.51 -9.39
N THR A 831 -0.07 14.98 -10.41
CA THR A 831 -0.73 14.40 -11.59
C THR A 831 -0.29 12.95 -11.76
N PRO A 832 -1.03 12.13 -12.52
CA PRO A 832 -0.62 10.76 -12.84
C PRO A 832 0.75 10.67 -13.53
N VAL A 833 1.17 11.73 -14.22
CA VAL A 833 2.46 11.79 -14.95
C VAL A 833 3.57 12.48 -14.14
N GLY A 834 3.35 12.70 -12.85
CA GLY A 834 4.27 13.34 -11.90
C GLY A 834 3.82 14.71 -11.42
N PRO A 835 4.49 15.29 -10.42
CA PRO A 835 4.10 16.59 -9.87
C PRO A 835 4.36 17.71 -10.88
N VAL A 836 3.47 18.68 -10.90
CA VAL A 836 3.71 20.01 -11.49
C VAL A 836 4.02 20.96 -10.35
N ARG A 837 5.17 21.63 -10.38
CA ARG A 837 5.59 22.59 -9.35
C ARG A 837 5.92 23.95 -9.97
N PHE A 838 5.54 24.99 -9.25
CA PHE A 838 5.86 26.39 -9.53
C PHE A 838 6.62 26.95 -8.33
N ASP A 839 7.92 27.12 -8.47
CA ASP A 839 8.79 27.63 -7.41
C ASP A 839 9.03 29.13 -7.57
N ILE A 840 8.86 29.88 -6.48
CA ILE A 840 9.30 31.27 -6.36
C ILE A 840 10.41 31.30 -5.31
N ALA A 841 11.62 31.71 -5.72
CA ALA A 841 12.80 31.70 -4.87
C ALA A 841 13.44 33.10 -4.75
N PHE A 842 13.86 33.43 -3.54
CA PHE A 842 14.49 34.70 -3.18
C PHE A 842 15.90 34.45 -2.64
N PRO A 843 16.94 35.14 -3.15
CA PRO A 843 18.26 35.08 -2.53
C PRO A 843 18.27 35.87 -1.22
N GLY A 844 19.03 35.44 -0.23
CA GLY A 844 19.17 36.07 1.09
C GLY A 844 20.03 37.35 1.11
N GLU A 845 19.89 38.21 0.10
CA GLU A 845 20.68 39.43 -0.08
C GLU A 845 19.82 40.71 0.08
N LYS A 846 20.43 41.86 0.41
CA LYS A 846 19.71 43.13 0.68
C LYS A 846 18.72 43.56 -0.42
N ASN A 847 18.93 43.15 -1.67
CA ASN A 847 18.08 43.48 -2.84
C ASN A 847 17.32 42.28 -3.40
N PHE A 848 16.93 41.32 -2.56
CA PHE A 848 16.34 40.05 -2.98
C PHE A 848 15.12 40.17 -3.91
N LEU A 849 14.28 41.20 -3.72
CA LEU A 849 13.11 41.47 -4.56
C LEU A 849 13.43 41.80 -6.02
N ARG A 850 14.66 42.24 -6.34
CA ARG A 850 15.10 42.48 -7.72
C ARG A 850 15.71 41.24 -8.38
N ARG A 851 15.93 40.17 -7.61
CA ARG A 851 16.65 38.96 -8.04
C ARG A 851 15.80 37.69 -7.94
N VAL A 852 14.48 37.84 -7.81
CA VAL A 852 13.52 36.73 -7.71
C VAL A 852 13.71 35.77 -8.89
N LYS A 853 13.66 34.47 -8.58
CA LYS A 853 13.72 33.41 -9.57
C LYS A 853 12.39 32.66 -9.60
N PHE A 854 11.97 32.31 -10.81
CA PHE A 854 10.77 31.53 -11.06
C PHE A 854 11.17 30.23 -11.74
N TYR A 855 10.72 29.11 -11.20
CA TYR A 855 10.87 27.81 -11.83
C TYR A 855 9.52 27.16 -12.05
N VAL A 856 9.45 26.43 -13.15
CA VAL A 856 8.35 25.52 -13.45
C VAL A 856 8.98 24.17 -13.70
N SER A 857 8.49 23.13 -13.05
CA SER A 857 8.89 21.75 -13.28
C SER A 857 7.66 20.86 -13.45
N VAL A 858 7.76 19.93 -14.38
CA VAL A 858 6.72 18.93 -14.71
C VAL A 858 7.39 17.57 -14.77
N GLY A 859 6.86 16.62 -13.98
CA GLY A 859 7.37 15.26 -13.88
C GLY A 859 8.33 15.06 -12.71
N TYR A 860 8.71 13.81 -12.45
CA TYR A 860 9.71 13.47 -11.42
C TYR A 860 11.12 13.81 -11.93
N LEU A 861 11.55 15.04 -11.66
CA LEU A 861 12.89 15.55 -11.96
C LEU A 861 13.51 16.16 -10.69
N TYR A 862 13.88 15.32 -9.73
CA TYR A 862 14.71 15.70 -8.58
C TYR A 862 15.77 14.66 -8.25
#